data_AF-A0A1Q3E5C3-F1
#
_entry.id   AF-A0A1Q3E5C3-F1
#
_cell.length_a   1.000
_cell.length_b   1.000
_cell.length_c   1.000
_cell.angle_alpha   90.00
_cell.angle_beta   90.00
_cell.angle_gamma   90.00
#
_symmetry.space_group_name_H-M   'P 1'
#
loop_
_entity.id
_entity.type
_entity.pdbx_description
1 polymer ?
#
loop_
_entity_poly.entity_id
_entity_poly.type
_entity_poly.pdbx_seq_one_letter_code
_entity_poly.pdbx_strand_id
1 'polypeptide(L)'
;MSHYLVTGATGGSTSGATAPNRLEINDFVKQEDQFSLYIQALQYIYSSKSQDDIDSFFQIGGIHGLPYVPWDGAGNKPVDTDAWEGYCTHGSVLFPTFHRPYVLLIEQAIQAAAVDIAATYIVDRARYQDAALNLRQPYWDWARNPVPPPEVISLDEVTIVNPSGEKISVPNPLRRYTFHPIDPSFPEPYQSWSTTLRHPLSDDANASDNVPELKATLRSAGPQLKTKTYNLLTRVHTWPAFSNHTPDDGGSTSNSLEGIHDSVHVDVGGNGQMSDPSVAGFDPIFFMHHAQVDRLLSLWSALNPRVWITDGPSGDGTWTIPPDTVVGKDTDLTPFWNTQSSYWISANVTDTRFHDWQCHKRCLFAPVKIASTVRNNEQKEFWEWTARVQVKKYEIGGSFKVLFFLGSVPSDPKEWATDPHFVGAFHGFVNSSAERCANCRRQQDVVLEGFVHLNEGIANISNLNSFDPIVVEPYLKENFHWRVQKVSGEVVNLDAATSLEVVVVATRLELPPGEIFPRLKTDRWYTMHVFNTQLTPSAALLFAIKESVTAILNRKENHARRECNYCSGCKKQAHATKFPTMNDKILEDTNDPGLPTTIVPHTADFDGSSFGDRSSRSKLGGWKGLSRHALRWGIETHGIAPTSEEERTDTRMWQMFTVWFSAILNLTGMSTGALGPIFFSLDFRECIIVLVVADIICCLVPAYFVVFGPKLGTRTMVQSRFSFGYYGAMLISTLNVFSQIGWLIINSIVGGQVLAAVSTKLNDTTGIVIIVLISFVLSFCGYKTLHWYETYIWLPSVVLFIALLGVGGNQLVAQIPILISSTPAAAAGMLIAYGTTAGASDLTWCSFAADYGIYHESTTPTWKIFSWAYAGIFTSAFIGHIIGAAFASAAPAIPSWETGLGDGEDFGRFLVAILEPIGNFGKFLVVLGALTVTAPCAITMYSFGVSLMSISPMFAKVPRYIYSLICTAIVIPIAIVGATHFFTAFEDVLNLIGYWATSYASIVLCEHFLFRKNDFARYSVVDWNTSSNLPLGVAAILAFLCSFAVIVPSMNQPWYTGPIANAGTGDIGLITGFFASGLLYMVFRAVEVKFSARRRNG
;
A
#
# COMPACT_ATOMS: atom_id res chain seq x y z
N MET A 1 29.32 -38.01 -5.17
CA MET A 1 29.05 -38.15 -6.61
C MET A 1 29.27 -36.79 -7.25
N SER A 2 29.62 -36.74 -8.54
CA SER A 2 29.77 -35.48 -9.27
C SER A 2 28.41 -35.08 -9.85
N HIS A 3 28.00 -33.84 -9.65
CA HIS A 3 26.76 -33.26 -10.15
C HIS A 3 26.95 -32.67 -11.56
N TYR A 4 25.86 -32.64 -12.33
CA TYR A 4 25.75 -31.98 -13.63
C TYR A 4 25.63 -30.46 -13.44
N LEU A 5 26.71 -29.74 -13.73
CA LEU A 5 26.77 -28.29 -13.54
C LEU A 5 26.07 -27.55 -14.66
N VAL A 6 25.22 -26.59 -14.29
CA VAL A 6 24.56 -25.67 -15.21
C VAL A 6 25.43 -24.42 -15.35
N THR A 7 26.26 -24.40 -16.39
CA THR A 7 27.16 -23.27 -16.71
C THR A 7 26.64 -22.42 -17.88
N GLY A 8 25.67 -22.93 -18.64
CA GLY A 8 25.26 -22.38 -19.92
C GLY A 8 26.19 -22.81 -21.05
N ALA A 9 25.87 -22.37 -22.27
CA ALA A 9 26.67 -22.62 -23.47
C ALA A 9 28.09 -22.02 -23.37
N THR A 10 29.10 -22.77 -23.81
CA THR A 10 30.53 -22.40 -23.74
C THR A 10 31.09 -22.08 -25.13
N GLY A 11 32.00 -21.09 -25.25
CA GLY A 11 32.65 -20.73 -26.52
C GLY A 11 32.07 -19.50 -27.24
N GLY A 12 32.70 -19.16 -28.38
CA GLY A 12 32.68 -17.86 -29.06
C GLY A 12 34.03 -17.14 -28.88
N SER A 13 34.53 -16.41 -29.89
CA SER A 13 35.89 -15.84 -29.90
C SER A 13 36.19 -14.89 -28.71
N THR A 14 37.00 -15.36 -27.76
CA THR A 14 38.08 -14.67 -27.00
C THR A 14 37.80 -13.69 -25.84
N SER A 15 38.68 -13.79 -24.84
CA SER A 15 39.23 -12.68 -24.05
C SER A 15 39.11 -11.33 -24.76
N GLY A 16 38.15 -10.50 -24.31
CA GLY A 16 37.94 -9.14 -24.81
C GLY A 16 36.80 -8.95 -25.82
N ALA A 17 36.13 -10.02 -26.29
CA ALA A 17 34.89 -9.91 -27.08
C ALA A 17 33.64 -10.22 -26.25
N THR A 18 32.50 -9.64 -26.63
CA THR A 18 31.17 -9.86 -26.02
C THR A 18 30.66 -11.27 -26.35
N ALA A 19 30.07 -11.97 -25.37
CA ALA A 19 29.47 -13.30 -25.56
C ALA A 19 28.38 -13.31 -26.65
N PRO A 20 28.15 -14.44 -27.37
CA PRO A 20 27.13 -14.55 -28.42
C PRO A 20 25.71 -14.26 -27.93
N ASN A 21 24.91 -13.57 -28.76
CA ASN A 21 23.52 -13.22 -28.46
C ASN A 21 22.58 -14.41 -28.77
N ARG A 22 21.53 -14.58 -27.96
CA ARG A 22 20.34 -15.34 -28.38
C ARG A 22 19.60 -14.54 -29.45
N LEU A 23 19.37 -15.14 -30.62
CA LEU A 23 18.71 -14.47 -31.74
C LEU A 23 17.18 -14.61 -31.67
N GLU A 24 16.46 -13.64 -32.23
CA GLU A 24 15.02 -13.76 -32.41
C GLU A 24 14.73 -14.84 -33.45
N ILE A 25 13.74 -15.70 -33.20
CA ILE A 25 13.52 -16.91 -34.00
C ILE A 25 13.26 -16.65 -35.49
N ASN A 26 12.60 -15.55 -35.88
CA ASN A 26 12.38 -15.19 -37.29
C ASN A 26 13.69 -14.79 -38.00
N ASP A 27 14.72 -14.38 -37.26
CA ASP A 27 16.04 -14.11 -37.80
C ASP A 27 16.95 -15.32 -37.68
N PHE A 28 16.79 -16.13 -36.63
CA PHE A 28 17.54 -17.36 -36.40
C PHE A 28 17.30 -18.40 -37.50
N VAL A 29 16.06 -18.61 -37.94
CA VAL A 29 15.74 -19.57 -39.02
C VAL A 29 16.38 -19.20 -40.37
N LYS A 30 16.85 -17.96 -40.53
CA LYS A 30 17.57 -17.49 -41.73
C LYS A 30 19.08 -17.79 -41.65
N GLN A 31 19.60 -18.13 -40.47
CA GLN A 31 21.00 -18.51 -40.26
C GLN A 31 21.18 -20.00 -40.57
N GLU A 32 21.43 -20.33 -41.84
CA GLU A 32 21.47 -21.72 -42.34
C GLU A 32 22.34 -22.65 -41.48
N ASP A 33 23.54 -22.21 -41.10
CA ASP A 33 24.51 -23.03 -40.35
C ASP A 33 24.00 -23.35 -38.94
N GLN A 34 23.59 -22.30 -38.22
CA GLN A 34 23.10 -22.42 -36.84
C GLN A 34 21.77 -23.15 -36.80
N PHE A 35 20.86 -22.88 -37.74
CA PHE A 35 19.58 -23.57 -37.85
C PHE A 35 19.77 -25.07 -38.16
N SER A 36 20.66 -25.41 -39.10
CA SER A 36 20.97 -26.80 -39.42
C SER A 36 21.53 -27.56 -38.22
N LEU A 37 22.46 -26.95 -37.47
CA LEU A 37 23.02 -27.55 -36.26
C LEU A 37 21.98 -27.68 -35.14
N TYR A 38 21.14 -26.66 -34.95
CA TYR A 38 20.11 -26.66 -33.92
C TYR A 38 19.07 -27.77 -34.15
N ILE A 39 18.61 -27.95 -35.40
CA ILE A 39 17.69 -29.03 -35.76
C ILE A 39 18.33 -30.41 -35.54
N GLN A 40 19.57 -30.62 -35.97
CA GLN A 40 20.26 -31.89 -35.76
C GLN A 40 20.53 -32.17 -34.27
N ALA A 41 20.91 -31.15 -33.50
CA ALA A 41 21.14 -31.26 -32.07
C ALA A 41 19.86 -31.63 -31.32
N LEU A 42 18.72 -31.00 -31.64
CA LEU A 42 17.43 -31.38 -31.07
C LEU A 42 17.06 -32.82 -31.45
N GLN A 43 17.19 -33.21 -32.72
CA GLN A 43 16.93 -34.59 -33.16
C GLN A 43 17.79 -35.60 -32.39
N TYR A 44 19.07 -35.28 -32.16
CA TYR A 44 19.97 -36.12 -31.39
C TYR A 44 19.50 -36.25 -29.93
N ILE A 45 19.22 -35.13 -29.26
CA ILE A 45 18.76 -35.12 -27.86
C ILE A 45 17.40 -35.81 -27.72
N TYR A 46 16.55 -35.75 -28.74
CA TYR A 46 15.22 -36.36 -28.72
C TYR A 46 15.27 -37.85 -28.98
N SER A 47 16.13 -38.31 -29.90
CA SER A 47 15.99 -39.67 -30.47
C SER A 47 17.14 -40.59 -30.13
N SER A 48 18.33 -40.04 -29.86
CA SER A 48 19.55 -40.81 -29.62
C SER A 48 19.91 -40.93 -28.14
N LYS A 49 19.37 -40.07 -27.28
CA LYS A 49 19.50 -40.15 -25.83
C LYS A 49 18.37 -40.98 -25.23
N SER A 50 18.68 -41.70 -24.14
CA SER A 50 17.66 -42.31 -23.30
C SER A 50 16.85 -41.22 -22.61
N GLN A 51 15.55 -41.43 -22.40
CA GLN A 51 14.74 -40.53 -21.56
C GLN A 51 15.19 -40.51 -20.08
N ASP A 52 16.06 -41.46 -19.68
CA ASP A 52 16.68 -41.50 -18.35
C ASP A 52 17.98 -40.68 -18.27
N ASP A 53 18.56 -40.27 -19.41
CA ASP A 53 19.78 -39.48 -19.41
C ASP A 53 19.51 -38.08 -18.87
N ILE A 54 20.33 -37.62 -17.92
CA ILE A 54 20.13 -36.39 -17.15
C ILE A 54 19.96 -35.12 -18.01
N ASP A 55 20.59 -35.11 -19.18
CA ASP A 55 20.58 -34.01 -20.15
C ASP A 55 19.79 -34.35 -21.42
N SER A 56 18.93 -35.37 -21.36
CA SER A 56 17.90 -35.61 -22.36
C SER A 56 16.82 -34.54 -22.29
N PHE A 57 16.12 -34.32 -23.41
CA PHE A 57 15.02 -33.35 -23.45
C PHE A 57 13.88 -33.75 -22.49
N PHE A 58 13.64 -35.06 -22.31
CA PHE A 58 12.65 -35.56 -21.36
C PHE A 58 13.01 -35.21 -19.92
N GLN A 59 14.24 -35.52 -19.46
CA GLN A 59 14.66 -35.17 -18.09
C GLN A 59 14.64 -33.66 -17.85
N ILE A 60 15.17 -32.88 -18.80
CA ILE A 60 15.18 -31.41 -18.68
C ILE A 60 13.74 -30.88 -18.63
N GLY A 61 12.88 -31.27 -19.57
CA GLY A 61 11.46 -30.87 -19.60
C GLY A 61 10.69 -31.28 -18.34
N GLY A 62 11.01 -32.44 -17.78
CA GLY A 62 10.41 -32.99 -16.57
C GLY A 62 10.78 -32.24 -15.28
N ILE A 63 11.86 -31.44 -15.25
CA ILE A 63 12.17 -30.56 -14.10
C ILE A 63 10.99 -29.63 -13.79
N HIS A 64 10.27 -29.19 -14.83
CA HIS A 64 9.17 -28.26 -14.68
C HIS A 64 7.98 -28.84 -13.90
N GLY A 65 7.70 -30.14 -14.04
CA GLY A 65 6.49 -30.76 -13.52
C GLY A 65 6.60 -32.29 -13.46
N LEU A 66 5.72 -32.98 -14.19
CA LEU A 66 5.72 -34.45 -14.24
C LEU A 66 6.99 -34.96 -14.93
N PRO A 67 7.53 -36.13 -14.53
CA PRO A 67 6.94 -37.14 -13.64
C PRO A 67 7.18 -36.97 -12.12
N TYR A 68 7.51 -35.77 -11.63
CA TYR A 68 7.81 -35.51 -10.20
C TYR A 68 8.88 -36.46 -9.63
N VAL A 69 10.06 -36.40 -10.24
CA VAL A 69 11.22 -37.23 -9.87
C VAL A 69 12.41 -36.36 -9.46
N PRO A 70 13.33 -36.87 -8.61
CA PRO A 70 14.53 -36.13 -8.26
C PRO A 70 15.43 -35.95 -9.49
N TRP A 71 15.88 -34.72 -9.76
CA TRP A 71 16.85 -34.44 -10.82
C TRP A 71 18.23 -34.21 -10.21
N ASP A 72 19.23 -34.99 -10.65
CA ASP A 72 20.64 -34.93 -10.21
C ASP A 72 20.86 -34.89 -8.68
N GLY A 73 20.04 -35.62 -7.93
CA GLY A 73 20.13 -35.70 -6.47
C GLY A 73 19.61 -34.45 -5.73
N ALA A 74 18.94 -33.52 -6.41
CA ALA A 74 18.38 -32.32 -5.80
C ALA A 74 17.06 -32.61 -5.05
N GLY A 75 17.16 -33.02 -3.80
CA GLY A 75 16.01 -33.38 -2.97
C GLY A 75 15.50 -34.77 -3.31
N ASN A 76 15.70 -35.74 -2.42
CA ASN A 76 15.41 -37.15 -2.70
C ASN A 76 13.91 -37.50 -2.79
N LYS A 77 13.05 -36.63 -2.28
CA LYS A 77 11.59 -36.78 -2.22
C LYS A 77 10.96 -35.40 -2.10
N PRO A 78 9.68 -35.22 -2.49
CA PRO A 78 9.02 -33.93 -2.34
C PRO A 78 8.97 -33.54 -0.86
N VAL A 79 9.19 -32.26 -0.58
CA VAL A 79 9.11 -31.72 0.80
C VAL A 79 7.69 -31.75 1.36
N ASP A 80 6.68 -31.67 0.50
CA ASP A 80 5.26 -31.87 0.85
C ASP A 80 4.54 -32.60 -0.30
N THR A 81 4.16 -33.86 -0.07
CA THR A 81 3.40 -34.70 -1.04
C THR A 81 1.97 -34.24 -1.23
N ASP A 82 1.49 -33.33 -0.40
CA ASP A 82 0.19 -32.70 -0.58
C ASP A 82 0.29 -31.45 -1.48
N ALA A 83 1.48 -30.99 -1.88
CA ALA A 83 1.72 -29.73 -2.59
C ALA A 83 1.97 -29.87 -4.10
N TRP A 84 2.32 -28.75 -4.76
CA TRP A 84 2.88 -28.79 -6.12
C TRP A 84 4.24 -29.51 -6.07
N GLU A 85 4.36 -30.60 -6.81
CA GLU A 85 5.54 -31.48 -6.76
C GLU A 85 6.56 -31.20 -7.89
N GLY A 86 6.29 -30.24 -8.78
CA GLY A 86 7.29 -29.77 -9.76
C GLY A 86 8.37 -28.90 -9.09
N TYR A 87 9.53 -28.74 -9.73
CA TYR A 87 10.54 -27.77 -9.23
C TYR A 87 10.19 -26.34 -9.58
N CYS A 88 9.38 -26.11 -10.62
CA CYS A 88 9.12 -24.76 -11.12
C CYS A 88 8.43 -23.87 -10.10
N THR A 89 8.92 -22.64 -9.99
CA THR A 89 8.34 -21.62 -9.10
C THR A 89 7.34 -20.78 -9.89
N HIS A 90 6.05 -20.89 -9.57
CA HIS A 90 4.98 -20.05 -10.09
C HIS A 90 4.26 -19.35 -8.94
N GLY A 91 3.69 -18.16 -9.18
CA GLY A 91 3.07 -17.34 -8.14
C GLY A 91 4.05 -16.96 -7.02
N SER A 92 5.33 -16.84 -7.36
CA SER A 92 6.41 -16.61 -6.41
C SER A 92 7.40 -15.58 -6.95
N VAL A 93 8.00 -14.81 -6.05
CA VAL A 93 9.06 -13.84 -6.37
C VAL A 93 10.29 -14.45 -7.04
N LEU A 94 10.45 -15.78 -6.97
CA LEU A 94 11.51 -16.53 -7.65
C LEU A 94 11.24 -16.80 -9.14
N PHE A 95 9.99 -16.65 -9.61
CA PHE A 95 9.58 -17.03 -10.98
C PHE A 95 10.57 -16.59 -12.07
N PRO A 96 10.96 -15.30 -12.18
CA PRO A 96 11.88 -14.88 -13.26
C PRO A 96 13.26 -15.51 -13.10
N THR A 97 13.76 -15.61 -11.86
CA THR A 97 15.12 -16.06 -11.59
C THR A 97 15.29 -17.58 -11.63
N PHE A 98 14.23 -18.35 -11.39
CA PHE A 98 14.24 -19.80 -11.53
C PHE A 98 14.33 -20.23 -13.00
N HIS A 99 13.57 -19.58 -13.88
CA HIS A 99 13.51 -19.94 -15.30
C HIS A 99 14.78 -19.56 -16.08
N ARG A 100 15.60 -18.62 -15.57
CA ARG A 100 16.88 -18.23 -16.17
C ARG A 100 17.90 -19.40 -16.25
N PRO A 101 18.32 -20.05 -15.14
CA PRO A 101 19.18 -21.22 -15.20
C PRO A 101 18.51 -22.42 -15.89
N TYR A 102 17.18 -22.49 -15.91
CA TYR A 102 16.47 -23.52 -16.67
C TYR A 102 16.68 -23.38 -18.19
N VAL A 103 16.59 -22.17 -18.73
CA VAL A 103 16.92 -21.90 -20.14
C VAL A 103 18.41 -22.11 -20.42
N LEU A 104 19.29 -21.77 -19.47
CA LEU A 104 20.74 -22.05 -19.62
C LEU A 104 21.04 -23.55 -19.72
N LEU A 105 20.32 -24.39 -18.98
CA LEU A 105 20.49 -25.84 -19.00
C LEU A 105 20.16 -26.43 -20.38
N ILE A 106 19.01 -26.10 -20.96
CA ILE A 106 18.66 -26.62 -22.30
C ILE A 106 19.60 -26.07 -23.38
N GLU A 107 19.99 -24.80 -23.26
CA GLU A 107 20.93 -24.15 -24.18
C GLU A 107 22.30 -24.84 -24.16
N GLN A 108 22.79 -25.20 -22.96
CA GLN A 108 24.02 -25.97 -22.77
C GLN A 108 23.93 -27.36 -23.41
N ALA A 109 22.82 -28.08 -23.19
CA ALA A 109 22.64 -29.41 -23.75
C ALA A 109 22.59 -29.39 -25.30
N ILE A 110 21.82 -28.47 -25.88
CA ILE A 110 21.72 -28.29 -27.34
C ILE A 110 23.07 -27.92 -27.93
N GLN A 111 23.80 -26.98 -27.30
CA GLN A 111 25.09 -26.55 -27.82
C GLN A 111 26.12 -27.68 -27.74
N ALA A 112 26.17 -28.45 -26.66
CA ALA A 112 27.07 -29.59 -26.54
C ALA A 112 26.84 -30.60 -27.67
N ALA A 113 25.58 -30.97 -27.93
CA ALA A 113 25.23 -31.84 -29.06
C ALA A 113 25.61 -31.21 -30.41
N ALA A 114 25.38 -29.90 -30.60
CA ALA A 114 25.75 -29.20 -31.82
C ALA A 114 27.27 -29.20 -32.08
N VAL A 115 28.09 -29.08 -31.03
CA VAL A 115 29.56 -29.14 -31.13
C VAL A 115 30.02 -30.54 -31.58
N ASP A 116 29.43 -31.59 -31.00
CA ASP A 116 29.73 -32.97 -31.40
C ASP A 116 29.31 -33.24 -32.85
N ILE A 117 28.13 -32.77 -33.25
CA ILE A 117 27.63 -32.91 -34.62
C ILE A 117 28.50 -32.11 -35.59
N ALA A 118 28.88 -30.88 -35.26
CA ALA A 118 29.77 -30.05 -36.08
C ALA A 118 31.12 -30.73 -36.34
N ALA A 119 31.63 -31.52 -35.38
CA ALA A 119 32.86 -32.30 -35.57
C ALA A 119 32.72 -33.40 -36.65
N THR A 120 31.50 -33.85 -36.94
CA THR A 120 31.22 -34.87 -37.97
C THR A 120 31.17 -34.31 -39.40
N TYR A 121 31.06 -32.98 -39.56
CA TYR A 121 31.03 -32.35 -40.88
C TYR A 121 32.30 -32.66 -41.68
N ILE A 122 32.17 -33.05 -42.94
CA ILE A 122 33.29 -33.31 -43.86
C ILE A 122 33.47 -32.17 -44.88
N VAL A 123 32.44 -31.34 -45.07
CA VAL A 123 32.47 -30.10 -45.88
C VAL A 123 32.34 -28.90 -44.94
N ASP A 124 33.14 -27.86 -45.16
CA ASP A 124 33.13 -26.61 -44.38
C ASP A 124 33.18 -26.80 -42.85
N ARG A 125 33.85 -27.86 -42.37
CA ARG A 125 33.90 -28.23 -40.93
C ARG A 125 34.17 -27.06 -39.99
N ALA A 126 35.17 -26.22 -40.30
CA ALA A 126 35.55 -25.09 -39.47
C ALA A 126 34.42 -24.05 -39.32
N ARG A 127 33.64 -23.83 -40.38
CA ARG A 127 32.47 -22.93 -40.39
C ARG A 127 31.37 -23.45 -39.46
N TYR A 128 31.08 -24.74 -39.52
CA TYR A 128 30.08 -25.37 -38.64
C TYR A 128 30.56 -25.48 -37.18
N GLN A 129 31.85 -25.70 -36.95
CA GLN A 129 32.42 -25.67 -35.60
C GLN A 129 32.31 -24.27 -34.97
N ASP A 130 32.59 -23.21 -35.73
CA ASP A 130 32.39 -21.83 -35.27
C ASP A 130 30.90 -21.53 -35.04
N ALA A 131 30.02 -21.95 -35.95
CA ALA A 131 28.57 -21.79 -35.79
C ALA A 131 28.04 -22.50 -34.52
N ALA A 132 28.54 -23.70 -34.20
CA ALA A 132 28.18 -24.44 -32.99
C ALA A 132 28.63 -23.73 -31.70
N LEU A 133 29.85 -23.17 -31.67
CA LEU A 133 30.34 -22.42 -30.51
C LEU A 133 29.56 -21.12 -30.26
N ASN A 134 29.05 -20.50 -31.32
CA ASN A 134 28.21 -19.30 -31.25
C ASN A 134 26.71 -19.60 -31.13
N LEU A 135 26.31 -20.88 -31.11
CA LEU A 135 24.90 -21.28 -31.02
C LEU A 135 24.34 -20.95 -29.64
N ARG A 136 23.16 -20.32 -29.62
CA ARG A 136 22.41 -19.95 -28.42
C ARG A 136 20.93 -20.21 -28.63
N GLN A 137 20.19 -20.42 -27.54
CA GLN A 137 18.75 -20.72 -27.58
C GLN A 137 17.97 -19.54 -28.16
N PRO A 138 17.30 -19.67 -29.32
CA PRO A 138 16.56 -18.55 -29.89
C PRO A 138 15.35 -18.18 -29.03
N TYR A 139 15.01 -16.90 -29.02
CA TYR A 139 13.83 -16.38 -28.32
C TYR A 139 12.69 -16.06 -29.30
N TRP A 140 11.45 -16.25 -28.88
CA TRP A 140 10.26 -15.90 -29.66
C TRP A 140 9.67 -14.57 -29.18
N ASP A 141 9.84 -13.49 -29.97
CA ASP A 141 9.35 -12.16 -29.59
C ASP A 141 7.85 -12.01 -29.86
N TRP A 142 7.01 -12.71 -29.09
CA TRP A 142 5.56 -12.73 -29.26
C TRP A 142 4.91 -11.33 -29.15
N ALA A 143 5.57 -10.35 -28.53
CA ALA A 143 5.10 -8.96 -28.47
C ALA A 143 5.25 -8.22 -29.81
N ARG A 144 6.21 -8.64 -30.64
CA ARG A 144 6.48 -8.08 -31.96
C ARG A 144 5.91 -8.95 -33.08
N ASN A 145 6.20 -10.24 -33.04
CA ASN A 145 5.82 -11.27 -33.99
C ASN A 145 4.97 -12.34 -33.26
N PRO A 146 3.69 -12.06 -33.02
CA PRO A 146 2.84 -12.95 -32.23
C PRO A 146 2.63 -14.32 -32.88
N VAL A 147 2.78 -14.44 -34.20
CA VAL A 147 2.85 -15.75 -34.87
C VAL A 147 4.32 -16.04 -35.19
N PRO A 148 4.92 -17.10 -34.64
CA PRO A 148 6.29 -17.49 -34.97
C PRO A 148 6.37 -18.02 -36.43
N PRO A 149 7.58 -18.15 -37.00
CA PRO A 149 7.75 -18.55 -38.39
C PRO A 149 7.28 -19.99 -38.64
N PRO A 150 6.96 -20.37 -39.90
CA PRO A 150 6.42 -21.68 -40.23
C PRO A 150 7.22 -22.88 -39.69
N GLU A 151 8.55 -22.75 -39.61
CA GLU A 151 9.51 -23.72 -39.08
C GLU A 151 9.25 -24.06 -37.61
N VAL A 152 8.55 -23.22 -36.86
CA VAL A 152 8.24 -23.48 -35.44
C VAL A 152 6.82 -24.03 -35.26
N ILE A 153 5.89 -23.59 -36.12
CA ILE A 153 4.45 -23.71 -35.84
C ILE A 153 3.67 -24.57 -36.84
N SER A 154 4.18 -24.80 -38.05
CA SER A 154 3.37 -25.45 -39.08
C SER A 154 4.09 -26.44 -40.00
N LEU A 155 5.40 -26.33 -40.18
CA LEU A 155 6.13 -27.26 -41.02
C LEU A 155 6.42 -28.56 -40.27
N ASP A 156 6.00 -29.70 -40.81
CA ASP A 156 6.33 -31.02 -40.27
C ASP A 156 7.74 -31.47 -40.66
N GLU A 157 8.31 -30.89 -41.72
CA GLU A 157 9.70 -31.08 -42.15
C GLU A 157 10.39 -29.73 -42.38
N VAL A 158 11.70 -29.69 -42.16
CA VAL A 158 12.54 -28.51 -42.41
C VAL A 158 13.76 -28.90 -43.24
N THR A 159 14.27 -27.96 -44.04
CA THR A 159 15.49 -28.17 -44.81
C THR A 159 16.72 -27.77 -44.01
N ILE A 160 17.72 -28.65 -43.97
CA ILE A 160 19.00 -28.42 -43.29
C ILE A 160 20.17 -28.82 -44.20
N VAL A 161 21.37 -28.38 -43.86
CA VAL A 161 22.63 -28.87 -44.46
C VAL A 161 23.21 -29.98 -43.59
N ASN A 162 23.37 -31.18 -44.14
CA ASN A 162 23.92 -32.32 -43.42
C ASN A 162 25.46 -32.27 -43.32
N PRO A 163 26.10 -33.18 -42.56
CA PRO A 163 27.56 -33.24 -42.43
C PRO A 163 28.33 -33.39 -43.75
N SER A 164 27.69 -33.93 -44.80
CA SER A 164 28.25 -34.07 -46.15
C SER A 164 28.13 -32.80 -47.00
N GLY A 165 27.51 -31.73 -46.48
CA GLY A 165 27.29 -30.47 -47.20
C GLY A 165 26.05 -30.45 -48.11
N GLU A 166 25.20 -31.48 -48.05
CA GLU A 166 23.99 -31.58 -48.88
C GLU A 166 22.79 -30.98 -48.17
N LYS A 167 21.93 -30.29 -48.93
CA LYS A 167 20.63 -29.83 -48.43
C LYS A 167 19.62 -30.96 -48.46
N ILE A 168 19.13 -31.35 -47.28
CA ILE A 168 18.17 -32.44 -47.10
C ILE A 168 16.93 -31.96 -46.35
N SER A 169 15.78 -32.60 -46.62
CA SER A 169 14.57 -32.43 -45.80
C SER A 169 14.61 -33.42 -44.65
N VAL A 170 14.30 -32.96 -43.43
CA VAL A 170 14.27 -33.80 -42.23
C VAL A 170 13.02 -33.51 -41.39
N PRO A 171 12.52 -34.50 -40.61
CA PRO A 171 11.43 -34.27 -39.66
C PRO A 171 11.75 -33.12 -38.70
N ASN A 172 10.77 -32.26 -38.43
CA ASN A 172 11.00 -31.04 -37.68
C ASN A 172 10.85 -31.23 -36.15
N PRO A 173 11.94 -31.22 -35.36
CA PRO A 173 11.90 -31.36 -33.91
C PRO A 173 11.32 -30.13 -33.19
N LEU A 174 11.14 -28.99 -33.86
CA LEU A 174 10.48 -27.82 -33.29
C LEU A 174 8.96 -27.95 -33.22
N ARG A 175 8.42 -28.87 -34.03
CA ARG A 175 6.98 -29.02 -34.19
C ARG A 175 6.34 -29.68 -32.97
N ARG A 176 6.99 -30.71 -32.44
CA ARG A 176 6.54 -31.54 -31.31
C ARG A 176 7.67 -32.42 -30.79
N TYR A 177 7.60 -32.82 -29.52
CA TYR A 177 8.39 -33.90 -28.96
C TYR A 177 7.63 -35.22 -29.06
N THR A 178 8.32 -36.34 -29.27
CA THR A 178 7.73 -37.69 -29.30
C THR A 178 8.25 -38.48 -28.10
N PHE A 179 7.36 -39.02 -27.28
CA PHE A 179 7.72 -39.79 -26.09
C PHE A 179 8.08 -41.24 -26.44
N HIS A 180 9.12 -41.79 -25.80
CA HIS A 180 9.61 -43.15 -26.04
C HIS A 180 10.18 -43.82 -24.76
N PRO A 181 9.34 -44.27 -23.82
CA PRO A 181 7.88 -44.35 -23.86
C PRO A 181 7.19 -43.10 -23.30
N ILE A 182 5.86 -43.05 -23.40
CA ILE A 182 5.03 -42.12 -22.62
C ILE A 182 5.17 -42.48 -21.14
N ASP A 183 5.37 -41.47 -20.30
CA ASP A 183 5.50 -41.69 -18.86
C ASP A 183 4.16 -42.09 -18.24
N PRO A 184 4.10 -43.16 -17.42
CA PRO A 184 2.85 -43.64 -16.85
C PRO A 184 2.22 -42.66 -15.84
N SER A 185 2.96 -41.66 -15.33
CA SER A 185 2.44 -40.64 -14.42
C SER A 185 1.58 -39.58 -15.09
N PHE A 186 1.64 -39.47 -16.43
CA PHE A 186 0.85 -38.48 -17.16
C PHE A 186 -0.65 -38.75 -17.00
N PRO A 187 -1.47 -37.72 -16.68
CA PRO A 187 -2.92 -37.87 -16.62
C PRO A 187 -3.51 -37.89 -18.04
N GLU A 188 -4.74 -38.38 -18.17
CA GLU A 188 -5.52 -38.22 -19.40
C GLU A 188 -5.81 -36.73 -19.66
N PRO A 189 -5.78 -36.26 -20.93
CA PRO A 189 -5.54 -37.04 -22.15
C PRO A 189 -4.06 -37.24 -22.51
N TYR A 190 -3.12 -36.64 -21.76
CA TYR A 190 -1.68 -36.68 -22.09
C TYR A 190 -1.09 -38.10 -22.10
N GLN A 191 -1.63 -39.01 -21.30
CA GLN A 191 -1.22 -40.42 -21.29
C GLN A 191 -1.47 -41.15 -22.62
N SER A 192 -2.44 -40.68 -23.39
CA SER A 192 -2.83 -41.27 -24.68
C SER A 192 -2.04 -40.71 -25.87
N TRP A 193 -1.35 -39.57 -25.69
CA TRP A 193 -0.68 -38.86 -26.76
C TRP A 193 0.81 -39.21 -26.83
N SER A 194 1.22 -39.83 -27.92
CA SER A 194 2.63 -40.16 -28.17
C SER A 194 3.49 -38.93 -28.48
N THR A 195 2.87 -37.79 -28.76
CA THR A 195 3.57 -36.53 -29.05
C THR A 195 2.96 -35.35 -28.30
N THR A 196 3.73 -34.29 -28.11
CA THR A 196 3.17 -33.01 -27.66
C THR A 196 2.29 -32.37 -28.73
N LEU A 197 1.15 -31.84 -28.32
CA LEU A 197 0.13 -31.24 -29.18
C LEU A 197 -0.18 -29.80 -28.78
N ARG A 198 -0.54 -28.99 -29.78
CA ARG A 198 -0.98 -27.59 -29.65
C ARG A 198 -2.34 -27.43 -30.29
N HIS A 199 -3.34 -26.98 -29.52
CA HIS A 199 -4.75 -26.93 -29.94
C HIS A 199 -5.20 -28.28 -30.55
N PRO A 200 -5.18 -29.38 -29.77
CA PRO A 200 -5.52 -30.69 -30.31
C PRO A 200 -6.97 -30.71 -30.84
N LEU A 201 -7.18 -31.38 -31.99
CA LEU A 201 -8.50 -31.51 -32.61
C LEU A 201 -9.46 -32.46 -31.85
N SER A 202 -8.92 -33.40 -31.07
CA SER A 202 -9.66 -34.31 -30.19
C SER A 202 -8.79 -34.77 -29.03
N ASP A 203 -9.40 -35.47 -28.07
CA ASP A 203 -8.70 -36.10 -26.94
C ASP A 203 -8.31 -37.56 -27.24
N ASP A 204 -8.47 -38.02 -28.48
CA ASP A 204 -8.14 -39.40 -28.87
C ASP A 204 -6.62 -39.61 -29.00
N ALA A 205 -6.17 -40.86 -28.90
CA ALA A 205 -4.74 -41.21 -29.02
C ALA A 205 -4.10 -40.82 -30.37
N ASN A 206 -4.90 -40.62 -31.42
CA ASN A 206 -4.45 -40.19 -32.76
C ASN A 206 -4.66 -38.69 -33.02
N ALA A 207 -4.85 -37.88 -31.97
CA ALA A 207 -5.03 -36.45 -32.07
C ALA A 207 -3.88 -35.75 -32.79
N SER A 208 -4.19 -34.61 -33.41
CA SER A 208 -3.22 -33.76 -34.10
C SER A 208 -3.54 -32.30 -33.85
N ASP A 209 -2.55 -31.45 -34.09
CA ASP A 209 -2.64 -30.01 -33.86
C ASP A 209 -3.63 -29.30 -34.81
N ASN A 210 -4.36 -28.34 -34.26
CA ASN A 210 -5.14 -27.37 -35.03
C ASN A 210 -4.30 -26.10 -35.30
N VAL A 211 -3.38 -26.19 -36.26
CA VAL A 211 -2.51 -25.08 -36.66
C VAL A 211 -3.30 -23.82 -37.08
N PRO A 212 -4.40 -23.92 -37.87
CA PRO A 212 -5.21 -22.75 -38.21
C PRO A 212 -5.75 -22.02 -36.97
N GLU A 213 -6.31 -22.74 -36.00
CA GLU A 213 -6.84 -22.16 -34.76
C GLU A 213 -5.72 -21.52 -33.93
N LEU A 214 -4.62 -22.23 -33.70
CA LEU A 214 -3.44 -21.69 -33.02
C LEU A 214 -2.97 -20.38 -33.64
N LYS A 215 -2.82 -20.32 -34.97
CA LYS A 215 -2.41 -19.09 -35.67
C LYS A 215 -3.45 -17.98 -35.51
N ALA A 216 -4.74 -18.29 -35.51
CA ALA A 216 -5.80 -17.32 -35.32
C ALA A 216 -5.79 -16.74 -33.89
N THR A 217 -5.68 -17.60 -32.87
CA THR A 217 -5.57 -17.22 -31.46
C THR A 217 -4.37 -16.31 -31.22
N LEU A 218 -3.18 -16.71 -31.69
CA LEU A 218 -1.97 -15.91 -31.52
C LEU A 218 -2.06 -14.55 -32.22
N ARG A 219 -2.63 -14.48 -33.44
CA ARG A 219 -2.86 -13.20 -34.14
C ARG A 219 -3.79 -12.29 -33.35
N SER A 220 -4.87 -12.85 -32.80
CA SER A 220 -5.84 -12.12 -32.01
C SER A 220 -5.24 -11.59 -30.70
N ALA A 221 -4.39 -12.37 -30.04
CA ALA A 221 -3.70 -11.97 -28.81
C ALA A 221 -2.62 -10.88 -29.03
N GLY A 222 -2.05 -10.79 -30.23
CA GLY A 222 -0.89 -9.93 -30.55
C GLY A 222 -0.97 -8.47 -30.09
N PRO A 223 -2.06 -7.72 -30.36
CA PRO A 223 -2.20 -6.33 -29.89
C PRO A 223 -2.14 -6.20 -28.36
N GLN A 224 -2.80 -7.11 -27.63
CA GLN A 224 -2.74 -7.13 -26.17
C GLN A 224 -1.35 -7.50 -25.68
N LEU A 225 -0.72 -8.54 -26.22
CA LEU A 225 0.62 -8.96 -25.85
C LEU A 225 1.64 -7.80 -26.00
N LYS A 226 1.54 -7.05 -27.10
CA LYS A 226 2.35 -5.84 -27.32
C LYS A 226 2.09 -4.78 -26.25
N THR A 227 0.82 -4.47 -25.98
CA THR A 227 0.45 -3.42 -25.01
C THR A 227 0.83 -3.81 -23.58
N LYS A 228 0.57 -5.05 -23.18
CA LYS A 228 0.95 -5.60 -21.87
C LYS A 228 2.48 -5.53 -21.68
N THR A 229 3.25 -5.95 -22.69
CA THR A 229 4.73 -5.90 -22.63
C THR A 229 5.26 -4.47 -22.53
N TYR A 230 4.70 -3.56 -23.32
CA TYR A 230 5.07 -2.15 -23.27
C TYR A 230 4.81 -1.56 -21.89
N ASN A 231 3.62 -1.80 -21.32
CA ASN A 231 3.26 -1.28 -20.02
C ASN A 231 4.07 -1.93 -18.88
N LEU A 232 4.36 -3.24 -18.94
CA LEU A 232 5.28 -3.92 -18.01
C LEU A 232 6.64 -3.23 -17.95
N LEU A 233 7.28 -3.03 -19.12
CA LEU A 233 8.64 -2.48 -19.18
C LEU A 233 8.71 -1.00 -18.78
N THR A 234 7.64 -0.24 -18.96
CA THR A 234 7.67 1.22 -18.81
C THR A 234 7.03 1.72 -17.52
N ARG A 235 6.24 0.91 -16.81
CA ARG A 235 5.43 1.36 -15.66
C ARG A 235 5.52 0.49 -14.42
N VAL A 236 6.11 -0.71 -14.52
CA VAL A 236 6.30 -1.58 -13.36
C VAL A 236 7.72 -1.38 -12.86
N HIS A 237 7.86 -0.96 -11.60
CA HIS A 237 9.15 -0.53 -11.04
C HIS A 237 9.53 -1.25 -9.74
N THR A 238 8.68 -2.10 -9.20
CA THR A 238 8.97 -2.92 -8.00
C THR A 238 9.04 -4.40 -8.37
N TRP A 239 9.84 -5.17 -7.64
CA TRP A 239 10.00 -6.61 -7.92
C TRP A 239 8.71 -7.43 -7.70
N PRO A 240 7.91 -7.20 -6.63
CA PRO A 240 6.65 -7.92 -6.46
C PRO A 240 5.68 -7.73 -7.63
N ALA A 241 5.48 -6.48 -8.07
CA ALA A 241 4.62 -6.15 -9.20
C ALA A 241 5.16 -6.67 -10.55
N PHE A 242 6.48 -6.77 -10.68
CA PHE A 242 7.13 -7.28 -11.89
C PHE A 242 7.12 -8.80 -11.99
N SER A 243 7.41 -9.49 -10.89
CA SER A 243 7.89 -10.88 -10.93
C SER A 243 6.81 -11.92 -11.16
N ASN A 244 5.63 -11.79 -10.54
CA ASN A 244 4.67 -12.89 -10.41
C ASN A 244 3.21 -12.43 -10.54
N HIS A 245 2.29 -13.37 -10.75
CA HIS A 245 0.88 -13.12 -11.06
C HIS A 245 -0.05 -12.99 -9.84
N THR A 246 0.49 -12.93 -8.61
CA THR A 246 -0.31 -12.69 -7.39
C THR A 246 -0.50 -11.18 -7.16
N PRO A 247 -1.62 -10.74 -6.55
CA PRO A 247 -1.83 -9.33 -6.23
C PRO A 247 -0.64 -8.73 -5.50
N ASP A 248 -0.12 -7.63 -6.04
CA ASP A 248 1.17 -7.06 -5.67
C ASP A 248 1.07 -6.05 -4.52
N ASP A 249 2.03 -5.12 -4.46
CA ASP A 249 2.09 -4.01 -3.50
C ASP A 249 1.05 -2.89 -3.77
N GLY A 250 0.17 -3.07 -4.76
CA GLY A 250 -0.76 -2.06 -5.25
C GLY A 250 -0.09 -1.00 -6.12
N GLY A 251 1.17 -1.22 -6.51
CA GLY A 251 2.04 -0.25 -7.17
C GLY A 251 1.89 -0.13 -8.68
N SER A 252 1.08 -0.99 -9.33
CA SER A 252 0.88 -0.91 -10.79
C SER A 252 -0.54 -1.25 -11.23
N THR A 253 -0.98 -0.65 -12.34
CA THR A 253 -2.17 -1.05 -13.10
C THR A 253 -1.77 -1.75 -14.41
N SER A 254 -0.71 -2.55 -14.36
CA SER A 254 -0.19 -3.30 -15.50
C SER A 254 0.08 -4.75 -15.10
N ASN A 255 0.22 -5.61 -16.10
CA ASN A 255 0.49 -7.02 -15.85
C ASN A 255 1.93 -7.20 -15.38
N SER A 256 2.13 -8.18 -14.50
CA SER A 256 3.45 -8.72 -14.19
C SER A 256 4.01 -9.56 -15.34
N LEU A 257 5.30 -9.90 -15.29
CA LEU A 257 5.95 -10.78 -16.25
C LEU A 257 5.24 -12.15 -16.33
N GLU A 258 4.96 -12.77 -15.18
CA GLU A 258 4.25 -14.05 -15.09
C GLU A 258 2.83 -13.95 -15.69
N GLY A 259 2.09 -12.87 -15.42
CA GLY A 259 0.74 -12.69 -15.99
C GLY A 259 0.71 -12.62 -17.53
N ILE A 260 1.76 -12.11 -18.18
CA ILE A 260 1.87 -12.14 -19.64
C ILE A 260 2.35 -13.52 -20.13
N HIS A 261 3.27 -14.14 -19.38
CA HIS A 261 3.74 -15.50 -19.63
C HIS A 261 2.59 -16.51 -19.65
N ASP A 262 1.69 -16.44 -18.68
CA ASP A 262 0.51 -17.31 -18.56
C ASP A 262 -0.41 -17.19 -19.79
N SER A 263 -0.57 -15.96 -20.27
CA SER A 263 -1.27 -15.62 -21.50
C SER A 263 -0.74 -16.44 -22.68
N VAL A 264 0.57 -16.44 -22.89
CA VAL A 264 1.21 -17.15 -24.01
C VAL A 264 1.10 -18.67 -23.86
N HIS A 265 1.25 -19.20 -22.65
CA HIS A 265 1.06 -20.62 -22.38
C HIS A 265 -0.33 -21.10 -22.79
N VAL A 266 -1.37 -20.42 -22.29
CA VAL A 266 -2.75 -20.78 -22.56
C VAL A 266 -3.11 -20.59 -24.03
N ASP A 267 -2.64 -19.50 -24.66
CA ASP A 267 -2.89 -19.22 -26.09
C ASP A 267 -2.18 -20.21 -27.02
N VAL A 268 -1.01 -20.75 -26.64
CA VAL A 268 -0.28 -21.75 -27.43
C VAL A 268 -0.84 -23.16 -27.22
N GLY A 269 -1.17 -23.51 -25.97
CA GLY A 269 -1.62 -24.85 -25.65
C GLY A 269 -3.01 -25.15 -26.18
N GLY A 270 -3.96 -24.22 -26.02
CA GLY A 270 -5.38 -24.60 -26.07
C GLY A 270 -5.61 -25.73 -25.07
N ASN A 271 -6.21 -26.86 -25.47
CA ASN A 271 -6.32 -28.06 -24.62
C ASN A 271 -5.06 -28.96 -24.61
N GLY A 272 -3.95 -28.52 -25.22
CA GLY A 272 -2.69 -29.28 -25.32
C GLY A 272 -1.72 -29.04 -24.16
N GLN A 273 -0.49 -29.56 -24.26
CA GLN A 273 0.48 -29.54 -23.15
C GLN A 273 0.91 -28.14 -22.72
N MET A 274 1.05 -27.18 -23.65
CA MET A 274 1.53 -25.84 -23.34
C MET A 274 0.62 -25.04 -22.39
N SER A 275 -0.63 -25.47 -22.17
CA SER A 275 -1.57 -24.81 -21.26
C SER A 275 -1.66 -25.48 -19.87
N ASP A 276 -0.89 -26.54 -19.61
CA ASP A 276 -0.80 -27.17 -18.29
C ASP A 276 0.65 -27.13 -17.77
N PRO A 277 0.92 -26.48 -16.63
CA PRO A 277 2.27 -26.41 -16.06
C PRO A 277 2.89 -27.79 -15.79
N SER A 278 2.11 -28.85 -15.61
CA SER A 278 2.60 -30.19 -15.30
C SER A 278 3.34 -30.83 -16.47
N VAL A 279 3.02 -30.42 -17.71
CA VAL A 279 3.54 -31.04 -18.94
C VAL A 279 4.02 -30.03 -19.99
N ALA A 280 3.87 -28.72 -19.76
CA ALA A 280 4.29 -27.68 -20.72
C ALA A 280 5.78 -27.74 -21.06
N GLY A 281 6.64 -28.18 -20.13
CA GLY A 281 8.08 -28.31 -20.32
C GLY A 281 8.49 -29.31 -21.42
N PHE A 282 7.57 -30.16 -21.89
CA PHE A 282 7.82 -31.11 -22.97
C PHE A 282 7.56 -30.55 -24.37
N ASP A 283 6.90 -29.40 -24.53
CA ASP A 283 6.73 -28.82 -25.86
C ASP A 283 7.99 -28.04 -26.26
N PRO A 284 8.61 -28.28 -27.44
CA PRO A 284 9.80 -27.56 -27.87
C PRO A 284 9.68 -26.03 -27.88
N ILE A 285 8.47 -25.47 -28.09
CA ILE A 285 8.25 -24.01 -28.09
C ILE A 285 8.37 -23.40 -26.68
N PHE A 286 8.24 -24.21 -25.62
CA PHE A 286 8.39 -23.81 -24.23
C PHE A 286 9.69 -23.01 -24.02
N PHE A 287 10.81 -23.55 -24.47
CA PHE A 287 12.12 -22.93 -24.24
C PHE A 287 12.35 -21.67 -25.07
N MET A 288 11.68 -21.51 -26.23
CA MET A 288 11.71 -20.25 -26.98
C MET A 288 10.88 -19.16 -26.32
N HIS A 289 9.73 -19.53 -25.75
CA HIS A 289 8.89 -18.66 -24.94
C HIS A 289 9.64 -18.20 -23.67
N HIS A 290 10.23 -19.15 -22.92
CA HIS A 290 10.99 -18.84 -21.72
C HIS A 290 12.29 -18.06 -22.00
N ALA A 291 12.91 -18.24 -23.17
CA ALA A 291 14.02 -17.37 -23.61
C ALA A 291 13.57 -15.92 -23.84
N GLN A 292 12.32 -15.69 -24.29
CA GLN A 292 11.75 -14.34 -24.38
C GLN A 292 11.39 -13.78 -23.00
N VAL A 293 10.85 -14.60 -22.09
CA VAL A 293 10.60 -14.21 -20.68
C VAL A 293 11.90 -13.77 -20.00
N ASP A 294 12.97 -14.54 -20.20
CA ASP A 294 14.32 -14.21 -19.71
C ASP A 294 14.88 -12.92 -20.34
N ARG A 295 14.62 -12.70 -21.63
CA ARG A 295 14.95 -11.44 -22.31
C ARG A 295 14.19 -10.26 -21.69
N LEU A 296 12.91 -10.41 -21.36
CA LEU A 296 12.12 -9.36 -20.70
C LEU A 296 12.63 -9.08 -19.27
N LEU A 297 13.08 -10.08 -18.52
CA LEU A 297 13.78 -9.90 -17.25
C LEU A 297 15.04 -9.03 -17.43
N SER A 298 15.86 -9.33 -18.43
CA SER A 298 17.07 -8.54 -18.73
C SER A 298 16.75 -7.10 -19.14
N LEU A 299 15.74 -6.90 -20.00
CA LEU A 299 15.31 -5.56 -20.42
C LEU A 299 14.74 -4.74 -19.26
N TRP A 300 13.91 -5.36 -18.43
CA TRP A 300 13.33 -4.69 -17.26
C TRP A 300 14.41 -4.33 -16.23
N SER A 301 15.37 -5.22 -15.99
CA SER A 301 16.49 -4.97 -15.07
C SER A 301 17.39 -3.84 -15.57
N ALA A 302 17.60 -3.73 -16.89
CA ALA A 302 18.33 -2.63 -17.49
C ALA A 302 17.59 -1.28 -17.33
N LEU A 303 16.26 -1.29 -17.31
CA LEU A 303 15.43 -0.11 -17.05
C LEU A 303 15.30 0.22 -15.55
N ASN A 304 15.47 -0.78 -14.68
CA ASN A 304 15.33 -0.67 -13.23
C ASN A 304 16.60 -1.17 -12.49
N PRO A 305 17.79 -0.58 -12.74
CA PRO A 305 19.09 -1.14 -12.34
C PRO A 305 19.35 -1.23 -10.83
N ARG A 306 18.49 -0.62 -10.00
CA ARG A 306 18.58 -0.65 -8.53
C ARG A 306 17.57 -1.60 -7.88
N VAL A 307 16.75 -2.28 -8.69
CA VAL A 307 15.68 -3.14 -8.19
C VAL A 307 15.99 -4.58 -8.56
N TRP A 308 15.97 -5.45 -7.55
CA TRP A 308 16.13 -6.89 -7.70
C TRP A 308 15.19 -7.61 -6.73
N ILE A 309 15.28 -8.93 -6.66
CA ILE A 309 14.39 -9.77 -5.86
C ILE A 309 14.28 -9.30 -4.40
N THR A 310 13.03 -9.17 -3.96
CA THR A 310 12.62 -8.96 -2.57
C THR A 310 12.08 -10.25 -1.98
N ASP A 311 12.15 -10.39 -0.65
CA ASP A 311 11.56 -11.53 0.05
C ASP A 311 10.05 -11.61 -0.19
N GLY A 312 9.56 -12.81 -0.47
CA GLY A 312 8.15 -13.10 -0.71
C GLY A 312 7.79 -14.54 -0.35
N PRO A 313 6.49 -14.88 -0.31
CA PRO A 313 6.09 -16.27 -0.09
C PRO A 313 6.43 -17.15 -1.30
N SER A 314 6.71 -18.43 -1.05
CA SER A 314 6.86 -19.46 -2.09
C SER A 314 5.54 -19.87 -2.76
N GLY A 315 4.41 -19.33 -2.29
CA GLY A 315 3.07 -19.66 -2.81
C GLY A 315 2.78 -21.15 -2.66
N ASP A 316 2.63 -21.83 -3.80
CA ASP A 316 2.23 -23.24 -3.88
C ASP A 316 3.30 -24.23 -3.37
N GLY A 317 4.52 -23.75 -3.15
CA GLY A 317 5.68 -24.59 -2.90
C GLY A 317 6.19 -25.27 -4.16
N THR A 318 7.26 -26.04 -4.03
CA THR A 318 7.88 -26.85 -5.08
C THR A 318 8.38 -28.17 -4.51
N TRP A 319 9.01 -29.00 -5.34
CA TRP A 319 9.67 -30.24 -4.93
C TRP A 319 10.61 -30.09 -3.71
N THR A 320 11.33 -28.98 -3.61
CA THR A 320 12.32 -28.72 -2.55
C THR A 320 11.94 -27.58 -1.61
N ILE A 321 11.00 -26.72 -2.02
CA ILE A 321 10.61 -25.52 -1.28
C ILE A 321 9.23 -25.75 -0.68
N PRO A 322 9.09 -25.76 0.66
CA PRO A 322 7.78 -25.94 1.25
C PRO A 322 6.84 -24.77 0.92
N PRO A 323 5.52 -24.99 0.83
CA PRO A 323 4.55 -23.94 0.61
C PRO A 323 4.60 -22.86 1.69
N ASP A 324 4.22 -21.63 1.33
CA ASP A 324 4.15 -20.45 2.22
C ASP A 324 5.45 -20.11 2.98
N THR A 325 6.60 -20.62 2.54
CA THR A 325 7.90 -20.27 3.11
C THR A 325 8.41 -18.96 2.53
N VAL A 326 9.23 -18.24 3.30
CA VAL A 326 9.85 -17.00 2.80
C VAL A 326 11.01 -17.38 1.89
N VAL A 327 10.92 -16.94 0.65
CA VAL A 327 11.94 -17.11 -0.38
C VAL A 327 12.41 -15.75 -0.87
N GLY A 328 13.64 -15.67 -1.36
CA GLY A 328 14.27 -14.41 -1.75
C GLY A 328 15.61 -14.62 -2.45
N LYS A 329 16.50 -13.62 -2.37
CA LYS A 329 17.73 -13.58 -3.16
C LYS A 329 18.69 -14.76 -2.96
N ASP A 330 18.68 -15.32 -1.76
CA ASP A 330 19.61 -16.37 -1.31
C ASP A 330 18.96 -17.77 -1.31
N THR A 331 17.73 -17.90 -1.82
CA THR A 331 17.06 -19.20 -1.91
C THR A 331 17.66 -20.03 -3.03
N ASP A 332 17.93 -21.31 -2.74
CA ASP A 332 18.41 -22.28 -3.72
C ASP A 332 17.40 -22.46 -4.86
N LEU A 333 17.86 -22.21 -6.08
CA LEU A 333 17.14 -22.46 -7.32
C LEU A 333 17.37 -23.92 -7.75
N THR A 334 16.89 -24.86 -6.94
CA THR A 334 16.98 -26.29 -7.25
C THR A 334 16.17 -26.62 -8.52
N PRO A 335 16.60 -27.56 -9.37
CA PRO A 335 17.69 -28.48 -9.15
C PRO A 335 19.03 -28.02 -9.78
N PHE A 336 19.15 -26.73 -10.11
CA PHE A 336 20.26 -26.23 -10.92
C PHE A 336 21.55 -26.09 -10.10
N TRP A 337 22.46 -27.05 -10.23
CA TRP A 337 23.79 -26.99 -9.62
C TRP A 337 24.67 -25.92 -10.29
N ASN A 338 25.15 -24.96 -9.50
CA ASN A 338 26.13 -23.96 -9.94
C ASN A 338 27.57 -24.46 -9.71
N THR A 339 27.79 -25.12 -8.57
CA THR A 339 29.04 -25.82 -8.25
C THR A 339 28.72 -27.23 -7.81
N GLN A 340 29.76 -28.06 -7.63
CA GLN A 340 29.63 -29.42 -7.11
C GLN A 340 29.06 -29.49 -5.68
N SER A 341 28.85 -28.37 -5.01
CA SER A 341 28.33 -28.31 -3.64
C SER A 341 27.23 -27.27 -3.41
N SER A 342 26.83 -26.51 -4.43
CA SER A 342 25.87 -25.41 -4.26
C SER A 342 24.99 -25.22 -5.49
N TYR A 343 23.72 -24.91 -5.25
CA TYR A 343 22.78 -24.52 -6.30
C TYR A 343 23.02 -23.09 -6.79
N TRP A 344 22.39 -22.75 -7.92
CA TRP A 344 22.17 -21.37 -8.29
C TRP A 344 21.29 -20.67 -7.25
N ILE A 345 21.51 -19.36 -7.07
CA ILE A 345 20.67 -18.49 -6.24
C ILE A 345 20.35 -17.23 -7.04
N SER A 346 19.25 -16.56 -6.72
CA SER A 346 18.82 -15.36 -7.45
C SER A 346 19.84 -14.21 -7.39
N ALA A 347 20.70 -14.15 -6.36
CA ALA A 347 21.81 -13.19 -6.28
C ALA A 347 22.87 -13.39 -7.39
N ASN A 348 23.05 -14.63 -7.86
CA ASN A 348 24.05 -14.98 -8.87
C ASN A 348 23.54 -14.86 -10.31
N VAL A 349 22.25 -14.55 -10.51
CA VAL A 349 21.63 -14.46 -11.85
C VAL A 349 21.20 -13.03 -12.22
N THR A 350 21.78 -12.03 -11.54
CA THR A 350 21.57 -10.59 -11.76
C THR A 350 22.13 -10.10 -13.09
N ASP A 351 23.23 -10.70 -13.54
CA ASP A 351 24.00 -10.25 -14.67
C ASP A 351 24.01 -11.33 -15.76
N THR A 352 23.51 -10.98 -16.93
CA THR A 352 23.61 -11.87 -18.08
C THR A 352 24.90 -11.66 -18.86
N ARG A 353 25.89 -10.83 -18.47
CA ARG A 353 27.14 -10.57 -19.24
C ARG A 353 28.00 -11.81 -19.56
N PHE A 354 27.60 -13.01 -19.11
CA PHE A 354 27.98 -14.28 -19.73
C PHE A 354 27.36 -14.52 -21.14
N HIS A 355 26.45 -13.65 -21.58
CA HIS A 355 25.57 -13.63 -22.75
C HIS A 355 25.06 -12.19 -22.95
N ASP A 356 25.83 -11.34 -23.64
CA ASP A 356 25.51 -9.92 -23.78
C ASP A 356 24.23 -9.71 -24.60
N TRP A 357 23.34 -8.85 -24.12
CA TRP A 357 22.16 -8.41 -24.84
C TRP A 357 22.37 -6.93 -25.19
N GLN A 358 22.89 -6.64 -26.38
CA GLN A 358 22.96 -5.26 -26.86
C GLN A 358 21.55 -4.75 -27.21
N CYS A 359 20.80 -4.31 -26.21
CA CYS A 359 19.62 -3.49 -26.42
C CYS A 359 20.08 -2.07 -26.80
N HIS A 360 20.14 -1.80 -28.11
CA HIS A 360 20.10 -0.42 -28.57
C HIS A 360 18.80 0.20 -28.06
N LYS A 361 18.88 1.35 -27.37
CA LYS A 361 17.78 2.15 -26.77
C LYS A 361 16.58 2.49 -27.70
N ARG A 362 16.53 1.95 -28.92
CA ARG A 362 15.48 2.09 -29.94
C ARG A 362 14.50 0.91 -30.01
N CYS A 363 14.64 -0.14 -29.21
CA CYS A 363 13.83 -1.38 -29.34
C CYS A 363 12.45 -1.36 -28.63
N LEU A 364 12.07 -0.27 -27.96
CA LEU A 364 10.76 -0.16 -27.31
C LEU A 364 9.73 0.38 -28.30
N PHE A 365 8.87 -0.51 -28.81
CA PHE A 365 7.79 -0.15 -29.73
C PHE A 365 6.56 0.29 -28.93
N ALA A 366 6.32 1.59 -28.85
CA ALA A 366 5.05 2.12 -28.35
C ALA A 366 3.89 1.74 -29.29
N PRO A 367 2.66 1.51 -28.79
CA PRO A 367 1.47 1.32 -29.63
C PRO A 367 1.28 2.48 -30.62
N VAL A 368 1.19 2.17 -31.91
CA VAL A 368 1.33 3.13 -33.04
C VAL A 368 0.31 4.29 -32.99
N LYS A 369 -0.91 4.07 -32.46
CA LYS A 369 -1.95 5.11 -32.34
C LYS A 369 -1.79 6.04 -31.14
N ILE A 370 -1.19 5.59 -30.03
CA ILE A 370 -0.90 6.47 -28.89
C ILE A 370 0.27 7.39 -29.27
N ALA A 371 1.30 6.86 -29.93
CA ALA A 371 2.48 7.63 -30.31
C ALA A 371 2.24 8.69 -31.41
N SER A 372 1.20 8.58 -32.24
CA SER A 372 0.84 9.60 -33.24
C SER A 372 0.01 10.74 -32.62
N THR A 373 -1.00 10.39 -31.81
CA THR A 373 -1.75 11.36 -30.99
C THR A 373 -0.87 12.03 -29.95
N VAL A 374 0.24 11.39 -29.55
CA VAL A 374 1.22 11.88 -28.57
C VAL A 374 2.42 12.66 -29.17
N ARG A 375 2.57 12.74 -30.51
CA ARG A 375 3.63 13.59 -31.13
C ARG A 375 3.24 14.99 -31.62
N ASN A 376 1.98 15.24 -31.99
CA ASN A 376 1.50 16.52 -32.57
C ASN A 376 0.96 17.66 -31.64
N ASN A 377 1.20 17.71 -30.33
CA ASN A 377 0.56 18.68 -29.41
C ASN A 377 1.52 19.02 -28.25
N GLU A 378 1.62 20.29 -27.87
CA GLU A 378 2.70 20.80 -27.00
C GLU A 378 2.58 20.51 -25.49
N GLN A 379 1.51 19.84 -25.02
CA GLN A 379 1.44 19.17 -23.71
C GLN A 379 0.40 18.05 -23.79
N LYS A 380 0.72 16.82 -23.35
CA LYS A 380 -0.11 15.64 -23.66
C LYS A 380 -0.42 14.79 -22.46
N GLU A 381 -1.54 15.14 -21.87
CA GLU A 381 -2.26 14.32 -20.92
C GLU A 381 -3.22 13.41 -21.67
N PHE A 382 -3.37 12.18 -21.20
CA PHE A 382 -4.34 11.24 -21.75
C PHE A 382 -4.81 10.25 -20.68
N TRP A 383 -5.96 9.64 -20.92
CA TRP A 383 -6.54 8.63 -20.04
C TRP A 383 -6.29 7.24 -20.59
N GLU A 384 -5.84 6.34 -19.72
CA GLU A 384 -5.69 4.93 -20.00
C GLU A 384 -6.76 4.13 -19.26
N TRP A 385 -7.48 3.28 -19.97
CA TRP A 385 -8.53 2.40 -19.50
C TRP A 385 -8.03 0.98 -19.44
N THR A 386 -8.17 0.35 -18.28
CA THR A 386 -7.73 -1.02 -18.04
C THR A 386 -8.80 -1.79 -17.29
N ALA A 387 -9.06 -3.03 -17.67
CA ALA A 387 -9.87 -3.96 -16.89
C ALA A 387 -8.93 -4.83 -16.04
N ARG A 388 -8.98 -4.64 -14.73
CA ARG A 388 -8.31 -5.48 -13.74
C ARG A 388 -9.17 -6.70 -13.45
N VAL A 389 -8.54 -7.86 -13.43
CA VAL A 389 -9.18 -9.15 -13.11
C VAL A 389 -8.51 -9.70 -11.87
N GLN A 390 -9.31 -10.10 -10.89
CA GLN A 390 -8.86 -10.90 -9.76
C GLN A 390 -9.72 -12.16 -9.66
N VAL A 391 -9.11 -13.32 -9.44
CA VAL A 391 -9.84 -14.58 -9.29
C VAL A 391 -8.99 -15.57 -8.51
N LYS A 392 -9.61 -16.40 -7.67
CA LYS A 392 -8.91 -17.48 -6.99
C LYS A 392 -8.38 -18.50 -8.00
N LYS A 393 -7.07 -18.75 -7.97
CA LYS A 393 -6.32 -19.59 -8.93
C LYS A 393 -7.01 -20.92 -9.19
N TYR A 394 -7.46 -21.60 -8.14
CA TYR A 394 -8.00 -22.95 -8.21
C TYR A 394 -9.53 -23.03 -8.26
N GLU A 395 -10.27 -21.92 -8.27
CA GLU A 395 -11.75 -21.94 -8.23
C GLU A 395 -12.36 -22.56 -9.50
N ILE A 396 -11.74 -22.33 -10.66
CA ILE A 396 -12.27 -22.79 -11.97
C ILE A 396 -11.87 -24.24 -12.29
N GLY A 397 -10.89 -24.80 -11.57
CA GLY A 397 -10.51 -26.23 -11.67
C GLY A 397 -9.63 -26.62 -12.86
N GLY A 398 -8.87 -25.68 -13.43
CA GLY A 398 -7.92 -25.91 -14.53
C GLY A 398 -7.62 -24.61 -15.27
N SER A 399 -6.76 -24.63 -16.29
CA SER A 399 -6.45 -23.42 -17.07
C SER A 399 -7.68 -22.82 -17.76
N PHE A 400 -7.78 -21.49 -17.74
CA PHE A 400 -8.95 -20.76 -18.24
C PHE A 400 -8.59 -19.37 -18.78
N LYS A 401 -9.55 -18.78 -19.48
CA LYS A 401 -9.49 -17.42 -20.03
C LYS A 401 -10.75 -16.63 -19.66
N VAL A 402 -10.55 -15.37 -19.29
CA VAL A 402 -11.60 -14.35 -19.12
C VAL A 402 -11.50 -13.41 -20.31
N LEU A 403 -12.45 -13.51 -21.24
CA LEU A 403 -12.46 -12.80 -22.51
C LEU A 403 -13.31 -11.53 -22.40
N PHE A 404 -12.82 -10.42 -22.95
CA PHE A 404 -13.46 -9.10 -22.90
C PHE A 404 -13.88 -8.63 -24.29
N PHE A 405 -15.06 -8.02 -24.36
CA PHE A 405 -15.72 -7.58 -25.58
C PHE A 405 -16.26 -6.15 -25.45
N LEU A 406 -16.25 -5.42 -26.56
CA LEU A 406 -16.91 -4.11 -26.71
C LEU A 406 -18.00 -4.20 -27.77
N GLY A 407 -19.21 -4.59 -27.37
CA GLY A 407 -20.35 -4.85 -28.25
C GLY A 407 -20.93 -6.24 -28.05
N SER A 408 -21.73 -6.72 -28.99
CA SER A 408 -22.40 -8.03 -28.88
C SER A 408 -21.39 -9.17 -28.81
N VAL A 409 -21.61 -10.10 -27.87
CA VAL A 409 -20.83 -11.35 -27.78
C VAL A 409 -21.50 -12.44 -28.63
N PRO A 410 -20.76 -13.12 -29.54
CA PRO A 410 -21.30 -14.24 -30.31
C PRO A 410 -21.89 -15.35 -29.43
N SER A 411 -22.88 -16.07 -29.93
CA SER A 411 -23.48 -17.20 -29.21
C SER A 411 -22.58 -18.43 -29.16
N ASP A 412 -21.74 -18.64 -30.19
CA ASP A 412 -20.80 -19.77 -30.26
C ASP A 412 -19.49 -19.41 -29.54
N PRO A 413 -19.11 -20.14 -28.46
CA PRO A 413 -17.87 -19.91 -27.73
C PRO A 413 -16.59 -20.12 -28.55
N LYS A 414 -16.67 -20.82 -29.68
CA LYS A 414 -15.52 -21.03 -30.58
C LYS A 414 -15.15 -19.77 -31.36
N GLU A 415 -16.12 -18.89 -31.59
CA GLU A 415 -15.93 -17.65 -32.37
C GLU A 415 -15.39 -16.50 -31.52
N TRP A 416 -15.47 -16.61 -30.18
CA TRP A 416 -15.18 -15.54 -29.24
C TRP A 416 -13.80 -14.90 -29.39
N ALA A 417 -12.74 -15.70 -29.51
CA ALA A 417 -11.38 -15.18 -29.59
C ALA A 417 -11.08 -14.49 -30.94
N THR A 418 -11.91 -14.72 -31.96
CA THR A 418 -11.74 -14.16 -33.31
C THR A 418 -12.78 -13.10 -33.66
N ASP A 419 -13.70 -12.80 -32.75
CA ASP A 419 -14.77 -11.85 -32.96
C ASP A 419 -14.22 -10.41 -33.13
N PRO A 420 -14.76 -9.59 -34.05
CA PRO A 420 -14.30 -8.21 -34.23
C PRO A 420 -14.47 -7.31 -32.99
N HIS A 421 -15.39 -7.65 -32.07
CA HIS A 421 -15.60 -6.92 -30.82
C HIS A 421 -14.72 -7.43 -29.67
N PHE A 422 -13.97 -8.53 -29.86
CA PHE A 422 -13.03 -9.04 -28.87
C PHE A 422 -11.86 -8.05 -28.69
N VAL A 423 -11.61 -7.68 -27.44
CA VAL A 423 -10.56 -6.70 -27.08
C VAL A 423 -9.32 -7.38 -26.53
N GLY A 424 -9.49 -8.47 -25.78
CA GLY A 424 -8.41 -9.12 -25.07
C GLY A 424 -8.87 -10.09 -24.02
N ALA A 425 -7.91 -10.81 -23.44
CA ALA A 425 -8.19 -11.79 -22.39
C ALA A 425 -7.17 -11.74 -21.24
N PHE A 426 -7.66 -12.11 -20.06
CA PHE A 426 -6.88 -12.54 -18.92
C PHE A 426 -6.84 -14.07 -18.91
N HIS A 427 -5.72 -14.67 -18.50
CA HIS A 427 -5.51 -16.12 -18.51
C HIS A 427 -5.07 -16.60 -17.13
N GLY A 428 -5.68 -17.66 -16.63
CA GLY A 428 -5.17 -18.41 -15.48
C GLY A 428 -4.45 -19.66 -15.97
N PHE A 429 -3.15 -19.73 -15.72
CA PHE A 429 -2.34 -20.93 -16.01
C PHE A 429 -2.30 -21.83 -14.77
N VAL A 430 -3.05 -22.94 -14.83
CA VAL A 430 -3.37 -23.77 -13.67
C VAL A 430 -3.34 -25.24 -14.07
N ASN A 431 -2.68 -26.06 -13.25
CA ASN A 431 -2.65 -27.52 -13.40
C ASN A 431 -4.07 -28.11 -13.49
N SER A 432 -4.30 -28.97 -14.50
CA SER A 432 -5.56 -29.71 -14.73
C SER A 432 -5.96 -30.66 -13.59
N SER A 433 -5.02 -31.06 -12.74
CA SER A 433 -5.20 -31.97 -11.61
C SER A 433 -5.19 -31.27 -10.25
N ALA A 434 -5.47 -29.97 -10.19
CA ALA A 434 -5.50 -29.19 -8.95
C ALA A 434 -6.38 -29.80 -7.85
N GLU A 435 -7.46 -30.50 -8.22
CA GLU A 435 -8.33 -31.19 -7.26
C GLU A 435 -7.66 -32.36 -6.53
N ARG A 436 -6.59 -32.96 -7.09
CA ARG A 436 -5.87 -34.08 -6.47
C ARG A 436 -4.79 -33.62 -5.49
N CYS A 437 -4.37 -32.36 -5.60
CA CYS A 437 -3.37 -31.71 -4.75
C CYS A 437 -4.03 -31.13 -3.48
N ALA A 438 -3.72 -31.68 -2.31
CA ALA A 438 -4.35 -31.26 -1.06
C ALA A 438 -3.94 -29.84 -0.62
N ASN A 439 -2.76 -29.35 -1.00
CA ASN A 439 -2.32 -27.97 -0.83
C ASN A 439 -3.06 -27.03 -1.79
N CYS A 440 -3.22 -27.40 -3.06
CA CYS A 440 -3.98 -26.61 -4.03
C CYS A 440 -5.43 -26.41 -3.58
N ARG A 441 -6.02 -27.43 -2.92
CA ARG A 441 -7.31 -27.30 -2.22
C ARG A 441 -7.24 -26.45 -0.94
N ARG A 442 -6.15 -26.51 -0.16
CA ARG A 442 -5.93 -25.67 1.04
C ARG A 442 -5.60 -24.21 0.69
N GLN A 443 -5.07 -23.97 -0.50
CA GLN A 443 -4.67 -22.69 -1.08
C GLN A 443 -5.70 -22.16 -2.09
N GLN A 444 -6.96 -22.59 -1.95
CA GLN A 444 -8.12 -21.99 -2.64
C GLN A 444 -8.19 -20.46 -2.47
N ASP A 445 -7.45 -19.85 -1.55
CA ASP A 445 -7.40 -18.41 -1.35
C ASP A 445 -6.27 -17.69 -2.11
N VAL A 446 -5.41 -18.38 -2.86
CA VAL A 446 -4.42 -17.74 -3.76
C VAL A 446 -5.17 -17.05 -4.87
N VAL A 447 -4.98 -15.74 -5.00
CA VAL A 447 -5.62 -14.91 -6.00
C VAL A 447 -4.64 -14.69 -7.14
N LEU A 448 -5.10 -14.84 -8.37
CA LEU A 448 -4.44 -14.36 -9.58
C LEU A 448 -4.91 -12.94 -9.86
N GLU A 449 -4.00 -12.08 -10.28
CA GLU A 449 -4.31 -10.74 -10.78
C GLU A 449 -3.72 -10.52 -12.17
N GLY A 450 -4.47 -9.83 -13.03
CA GLY A 450 -3.96 -9.36 -14.30
C GLY A 450 -4.82 -8.27 -14.91
N PHE A 451 -4.35 -7.70 -16.01
CA PHE A 451 -4.94 -6.51 -16.62
C PHE A 451 -5.16 -6.70 -18.12
N VAL A 452 -6.28 -6.20 -18.62
CA VAL A 452 -6.60 -6.12 -20.05
C VAL A 452 -6.74 -4.64 -20.42
N HIS A 453 -5.93 -4.17 -21.37
CA HIS A 453 -5.87 -2.77 -21.74
C HIS A 453 -6.96 -2.44 -22.78
N LEU A 454 -7.81 -1.46 -22.50
CA LEU A 454 -9.03 -1.21 -23.29
C LEU A 454 -8.87 -0.11 -24.34
N ASN A 455 -7.87 0.78 -24.23
CA ASN A 455 -7.73 1.95 -25.11
C ASN A 455 -7.72 1.60 -26.59
N GLU A 456 -6.98 0.58 -27.01
CA GLU A 456 -6.90 0.20 -28.43
C GLU A 456 -8.24 -0.36 -28.92
N GLY A 457 -8.89 -1.20 -28.11
CA GLY A 457 -10.25 -1.69 -28.40
C GLY A 457 -11.27 -0.56 -28.51
N ILE A 458 -11.27 0.36 -27.54
CA ILE A 458 -12.13 1.56 -27.56
C ILE A 458 -11.85 2.38 -28.83
N ALA A 459 -10.58 2.65 -29.16
CA ALA A 459 -10.22 3.45 -30.32
C ALA A 459 -10.66 2.83 -31.66
N ASN A 460 -10.71 1.50 -31.72
CA ASN A 460 -10.99 0.76 -32.95
C ASN A 460 -12.48 0.44 -33.12
N ILE A 461 -13.22 0.23 -32.02
CA ILE A 461 -14.59 -0.30 -32.05
C ILE A 461 -15.64 0.77 -31.73
N SER A 462 -15.33 1.72 -30.84
CA SER A 462 -16.36 2.61 -30.26
C SER A 462 -16.73 3.84 -31.10
N ASN A 463 -15.91 4.18 -32.10
CA ASN A 463 -15.97 5.46 -32.83
C ASN A 463 -15.91 6.72 -31.93
N LEU A 464 -15.47 6.59 -30.67
CA LEU A 464 -15.32 7.72 -29.77
C LEU A 464 -14.11 8.58 -30.15
N ASN A 465 -14.29 9.90 -30.08
CA ASN A 465 -13.23 10.88 -30.39
C ASN A 465 -12.40 11.29 -29.16
N SER A 466 -12.65 10.71 -27.99
CA SER A 466 -12.00 11.07 -26.73
C SER A 466 -11.92 9.88 -25.77
N PHE A 467 -10.87 9.84 -24.96
CA PHE A 467 -10.70 8.88 -23.86
C PHE A 467 -11.12 9.44 -22.50
N ASP A 468 -11.68 10.65 -22.45
CA ASP A 468 -12.15 11.27 -21.21
C ASP A 468 -13.22 10.40 -20.51
N PRO A 469 -13.18 10.24 -19.17
CA PRO A 469 -14.20 9.52 -18.40
C PRO A 469 -15.64 9.88 -18.75
N ILE A 470 -15.94 11.15 -19.00
CA ILE A 470 -17.31 11.60 -19.34
C ILE A 470 -17.82 10.96 -20.64
N VAL A 471 -16.92 10.57 -21.54
CA VAL A 471 -17.24 10.00 -22.86
C VAL A 471 -17.17 8.47 -22.83
N VAL A 472 -16.14 7.91 -22.21
CA VAL A 472 -15.87 6.46 -22.24
C VAL A 472 -16.74 5.69 -21.25
N GLU A 473 -17.04 6.23 -20.08
CA GLU A 473 -17.83 5.52 -19.07
C GLU A 473 -19.24 5.15 -19.55
N PRO A 474 -20.03 6.07 -20.14
CA PRO A 474 -21.35 5.70 -20.67
C PRO A 474 -21.26 4.60 -21.73
N TYR A 475 -20.26 4.66 -22.62
CA TYR A 475 -20.04 3.66 -23.65
C TYR A 475 -19.73 2.29 -23.08
N LEU A 476 -18.82 2.22 -22.09
CA LEU A 476 -18.44 0.96 -21.45
C LEU A 476 -19.61 0.36 -20.65
N LYS A 477 -20.47 1.17 -20.02
CA LYS A 477 -21.66 0.65 -19.32
C LYS A 477 -22.64 -0.07 -20.25
N GLU A 478 -22.72 0.36 -21.51
CA GLU A 478 -23.63 -0.22 -22.49
C GLU A 478 -22.99 -1.38 -23.28
N ASN A 479 -21.69 -1.31 -23.57
CA ASN A 479 -21.04 -2.20 -24.54
C ASN A 479 -19.99 -3.14 -23.94
N PHE A 480 -19.58 -2.97 -22.68
CA PHE A 480 -18.55 -3.81 -22.08
C PHE A 480 -19.14 -5.13 -21.56
N HIS A 481 -18.73 -6.22 -22.18
CA HIS A 481 -19.13 -7.57 -21.81
C HIS A 481 -17.92 -8.47 -21.63
N TRP A 482 -18.08 -9.51 -20.83
CA TRP A 482 -17.02 -10.50 -20.62
C TRP A 482 -17.60 -11.90 -20.43
N ARG A 483 -16.79 -12.93 -20.74
CA ARG A 483 -17.12 -14.36 -20.62
C ARG A 483 -15.92 -15.13 -20.09
N VAL A 484 -16.19 -16.28 -19.47
CA VAL A 484 -15.16 -17.17 -18.94
C VAL A 484 -15.23 -18.51 -19.67
N GLN A 485 -14.08 -19.00 -20.13
CA GLN A 485 -13.96 -20.27 -20.86
C GLN A 485 -12.74 -21.04 -20.37
N LYS A 486 -12.90 -22.33 -20.10
CA LYS A 486 -11.75 -23.22 -19.85
C LYS A 486 -11.01 -23.51 -21.16
N VAL A 487 -9.78 -23.99 -21.05
CA VAL A 487 -9.01 -24.41 -22.23
C VAL A 487 -9.61 -25.58 -23.01
N SER A 488 -10.43 -26.40 -22.34
CA SER A 488 -11.25 -27.45 -22.97
C SER A 488 -12.38 -26.91 -23.87
N GLY A 489 -12.61 -25.60 -23.88
CA GLY A 489 -13.70 -24.95 -24.59
C GLY A 489 -15.00 -24.83 -23.77
N GLU A 490 -15.06 -25.46 -22.59
CA GLU A 490 -16.19 -25.37 -21.66
C GLU A 490 -16.44 -23.91 -21.23
N VAL A 491 -17.66 -23.43 -21.40
CA VAL A 491 -18.09 -22.12 -20.88
C VAL A 491 -18.35 -22.24 -19.40
N VAL A 492 -17.70 -21.40 -18.60
CA VAL A 492 -17.87 -21.40 -17.15
C VAL A 492 -19.07 -20.55 -16.77
N ASN A 493 -20.00 -21.13 -16.01
CA ASN A 493 -21.09 -20.38 -15.41
C ASN A 493 -20.54 -19.45 -14.33
N LEU A 494 -20.86 -18.17 -14.39
CA LEU A 494 -20.40 -17.15 -13.44
C LEU A 494 -20.87 -17.41 -12.00
N ASP A 495 -21.99 -18.12 -11.82
CA ASP A 495 -22.43 -18.58 -10.49
C ASP A 495 -21.41 -19.52 -9.83
N ALA A 496 -20.58 -20.22 -10.61
CA ALA A 496 -19.54 -21.11 -10.13
C ALA A 496 -18.18 -20.41 -9.88
N ALA A 497 -17.98 -19.20 -10.42
CA ALA A 497 -16.76 -18.40 -10.26
C ALA A 497 -16.99 -17.22 -9.30
N THR A 498 -17.37 -17.54 -8.06
CA THR A 498 -17.80 -16.58 -7.04
C THR A 498 -16.73 -15.57 -6.61
N SER A 499 -15.45 -15.87 -6.82
CA SER A 499 -14.34 -14.97 -6.48
C SER A 499 -13.88 -14.09 -7.62
N LEU A 500 -14.38 -14.31 -8.84
CA LEU A 500 -14.00 -13.53 -10.01
C LEU A 500 -14.50 -12.07 -9.88
N GLU A 501 -13.55 -11.16 -9.82
CA GLU A 501 -13.77 -9.72 -9.78
C GLU A 501 -13.19 -9.08 -11.04
N VAL A 502 -14.01 -8.28 -11.73
CA VAL A 502 -13.58 -7.45 -12.86
C VAL A 502 -13.84 -5.99 -12.49
N VAL A 503 -12.79 -5.17 -12.51
CA VAL A 503 -12.87 -3.72 -12.22
C VAL A 503 -12.23 -2.94 -13.35
N VAL A 504 -12.95 -1.96 -13.89
CA VAL A 504 -12.40 -1.06 -14.90
C VAL A 504 -11.81 0.19 -14.23
N VAL A 505 -10.54 0.45 -14.50
CA VAL A 505 -9.79 1.57 -13.93
C VAL A 505 -9.39 2.51 -15.07
N ALA A 506 -9.67 3.81 -14.88
CA ALA A 506 -9.13 4.88 -15.72
C ALA A 506 -7.98 5.59 -14.99
N THR A 507 -6.83 5.60 -15.65
CA THR A 507 -5.57 6.11 -15.15
C THR A 507 -5.15 7.34 -15.96
N ARG A 508 -4.88 8.46 -15.28
CA ARG A 508 -4.44 9.68 -15.95
C ARG A 508 -2.93 9.67 -16.12
N LEU A 509 -2.47 9.76 -17.38
CA LEU A 509 -1.08 9.77 -17.75
C LEU A 509 -0.70 11.11 -18.36
N GLU A 510 0.56 11.52 -18.18
CA GLU A 510 1.17 12.67 -18.85
C GLU A 510 2.49 12.26 -19.49
N LEU A 511 2.78 12.82 -20.67
CA LEU A 511 4.12 12.76 -21.28
C LEU A 511 4.75 14.16 -21.24
N PRO A 512 5.65 14.43 -20.28
CA PRO A 512 6.35 15.72 -20.22
C PRO A 512 7.22 15.97 -21.47
N PRO A 513 7.44 17.24 -21.86
CA PRO A 513 8.35 17.56 -22.96
C PRO A 513 9.76 17.00 -22.72
N GLY A 514 10.30 16.27 -23.70
CA GLY A 514 11.63 15.66 -23.63
C GLY A 514 11.68 14.28 -22.98
N GLU A 515 10.61 13.84 -22.33
CA GLU A 515 10.49 12.47 -21.81
C GLU A 515 10.01 11.50 -22.89
N ILE A 516 10.44 10.23 -22.78
CA ILE A 516 10.13 9.18 -23.76
C ILE A 516 8.98 8.29 -23.28
N PHE A 517 8.80 8.16 -21.97
CA PHE A 517 7.74 7.35 -21.36
C PHE A 517 6.73 8.20 -20.61
N PRO A 518 5.42 7.86 -20.73
CA PRO A 518 4.39 8.54 -19.96
C PRO A 518 4.55 8.21 -18.47
N ARG A 519 4.31 9.21 -17.62
CA ARG A 519 4.26 9.05 -16.17
C ARG A 519 2.84 9.29 -15.65
N LEU A 520 2.56 8.77 -14.45
CA LEU A 520 1.30 9.05 -13.77
C LEU A 520 1.19 10.54 -13.48
N LYS A 521 0.04 11.15 -13.80
CA LYS A 521 -0.26 12.52 -13.42
C LYS A 521 -0.95 12.51 -12.05
N THR A 522 -0.41 13.24 -11.08
CA THR A 522 -0.69 13.16 -9.62
C THR A 522 -2.10 13.56 -9.15
N ASP A 523 -3.12 13.49 -10.01
CA ASP A 523 -4.52 13.78 -9.69
C ASP A 523 -5.41 12.55 -9.97
N ARG A 524 -5.75 11.78 -8.92
CA ARG A 524 -6.82 10.77 -8.81
C ARG A 524 -6.91 9.67 -9.90
N TRP A 525 -7.00 8.42 -9.46
CA TRP A 525 -7.61 7.34 -10.26
C TRP A 525 -9.09 7.63 -10.45
N TYR A 526 -9.60 7.43 -11.67
CA TYR A 526 -11.04 7.33 -11.89
C TYR A 526 -11.40 5.85 -11.91
N THR A 527 -11.83 5.31 -10.77
CA THR A 527 -12.34 3.94 -10.72
C THR A 527 -13.79 3.93 -11.14
N MET A 528 -14.06 3.38 -12.32
CA MET A 528 -15.41 3.12 -12.78
C MET A 528 -15.80 1.70 -12.34
N HIS A 529 -16.73 1.58 -11.40
CA HIS A 529 -17.28 0.27 -11.06
C HIS A 529 -18.21 -0.20 -12.18
N VAL A 530 -17.75 -1.12 -13.04
CA VAL A 530 -18.63 -1.83 -13.99
C VAL A 530 -18.78 -3.27 -13.54
N PHE A 531 -19.90 -3.55 -12.86
CA PHE A 531 -20.42 -4.91 -12.67
C PHE A 531 -21.48 -5.14 -13.76
N ASN A 532 -21.27 -6.10 -14.66
CA ASN A 532 -22.36 -6.57 -15.53
C ASN A 532 -22.99 -7.80 -14.85
N THR A 533 -24.04 -7.58 -14.07
CA THR A 533 -24.68 -8.59 -13.22
C THR A 533 -25.45 -9.61 -14.07
N GLN A 534 -24.97 -10.85 -14.10
CA GLN A 534 -25.86 -12.03 -14.15
C GLN A 534 -26.06 -12.58 -12.72
N LEU A 535 -26.36 -11.72 -11.74
CA LEU A 535 -26.64 -12.15 -10.36
C LEU A 535 -28.16 -12.30 -10.15
N THR A 536 -28.55 -13.33 -9.41
CA THR A 536 -29.95 -13.65 -9.07
C THR A 536 -30.64 -12.55 -8.23
N PRO A 537 -31.99 -12.48 -8.23
CA PRO A 537 -32.76 -11.37 -7.63
C PRO A 537 -32.51 -11.11 -6.14
N SER A 538 -32.02 -12.11 -5.41
CA SER A 538 -31.75 -12.03 -3.96
C SER A 538 -30.53 -11.16 -3.63
N ALA A 539 -29.50 -11.17 -4.49
CA ALA A 539 -28.30 -10.34 -4.31
C ALA A 539 -28.55 -8.88 -4.73
N ALA A 540 -29.47 -8.66 -5.68
CA ALA A 540 -29.86 -7.33 -6.15
C ALA A 540 -30.51 -6.47 -5.03
N LEU A 541 -31.22 -7.09 -4.09
CA LEU A 541 -31.88 -6.37 -2.99
C LEU A 541 -30.89 -5.83 -1.95
N LEU A 542 -29.85 -6.60 -1.59
CA LEU A 542 -28.77 -6.13 -0.71
C LEU A 542 -27.94 -5.02 -1.36
N PHE A 543 -27.78 -5.08 -2.70
CA PHE A 543 -27.04 -4.09 -3.46
C PHE A 543 -27.85 -2.81 -3.74
N ALA A 544 -29.17 -2.90 -3.92
CA ALA A 544 -30.05 -1.72 -4.05
C ALA A 544 -30.09 -0.87 -2.77
N ILE A 545 -29.91 -1.48 -1.60
CA ILE A 545 -29.75 -0.78 -0.32
C ILE A 545 -28.41 -0.01 -0.30
N LYS A 546 -27.34 -0.60 -0.83
CA LYS A 546 -26.02 0.04 -1.01
C LYS A 546 -26.06 1.21 -2.02
N GLU A 547 -26.79 1.08 -3.12
CA GLU A 547 -26.98 2.16 -4.10
C GLU A 547 -27.86 3.30 -3.58
N SER A 548 -28.90 3.01 -2.79
CA SER A 548 -29.75 4.05 -2.21
C SER A 548 -28.96 4.96 -1.27
N VAL A 549 -28.02 4.41 -0.50
CA VAL A 549 -27.11 5.18 0.36
C VAL A 549 -26.11 5.99 -0.47
N THR A 550 -25.59 5.44 -1.57
CA THR A 550 -24.58 6.10 -2.43
C THR A 550 -25.18 7.17 -3.34
N ALA A 551 -26.41 6.97 -3.85
CA ALA A 551 -27.15 7.94 -4.65
C ALA A 551 -27.65 9.13 -3.81
N ILE A 552 -27.94 8.92 -2.52
CA ILE A 552 -28.23 10.00 -1.56
C ILE A 552 -26.98 10.87 -1.31
N LEU A 553 -25.78 10.27 -1.33
CA LEU A 553 -24.50 10.99 -1.23
C LEU A 553 -24.18 11.80 -2.50
N ASN A 554 -24.44 11.25 -3.71
CA ASN A 554 -24.08 11.90 -4.97
C ASN A 554 -25.11 12.94 -5.48
N ARG A 555 -26.40 12.86 -5.14
CA ARG A 555 -27.40 13.86 -5.59
C ARG A 555 -27.26 15.23 -4.93
N LYS A 556 -26.58 15.35 -3.77
CA LYS A 556 -26.44 16.64 -3.07
C LYS A 556 -25.28 17.51 -3.57
N GLU A 557 -24.27 16.95 -4.22
CA GLU A 557 -23.19 17.72 -4.86
C GLU A 557 -23.66 18.48 -6.11
N ASN A 558 -24.62 17.92 -6.86
CA ASN A 558 -25.17 18.57 -8.06
C ASN A 558 -26.22 19.66 -7.73
N HIS A 559 -26.84 19.63 -6.54
CA HIS A 559 -27.77 20.68 -6.12
C HIS A 559 -27.05 21.96 -5.68
N ALA A 560 -25.85 21.83 -5.07
CA ALA A 560 -25.03 22.98 -4.65
C ALA A 560 -24.44 23.79 -5.82
N ARG A 561 -24.31 23.20 -7.02
CA ARG A 561 -23.86 23.93 -8.22
C ARG A 561 -24.97 24.70 -8.96
N ARG A 562 -26.26 24.41 -8.69
CA ARG A 562 -27.39 25.10 -9.35
C ARG A 562 -27.82 26.38 -8.65
N GLU A 563 -27.50 26.57 -7.36
CA GLU A 563 -27.86 27.79 -6.62
C GLU A 563 -26.84 28.93 -6.75
N CYS A 564 -25.67 28.69 -7.35
CA CYS A 564 -24.64 29.73 -7.51
C CYS A 564 -24.80 30.59 -8.80
N ASN A 565 -25.85 30.38 -9.59
CA ASN A 565 -26.12 31.11 -10.84
C ASN A 565 -27.23 32.17 -10.75
N TYR A 566 -27.64 32.56 -9.54
CA TYR A 566 -28.56 33.68 -9.33
C TYR A 566 -27.95 34.72 -8.37
N CYS A 567 -27.02 35.54 -8.87
CA CYS A 567 -26.87 36.91 -8.39
C CYS A 567 -26.13 37.77 -9.43
N SER A 568 -26.91 38.57 -10.15
CA SER A 568 -26.46 39.59 -11.07
C SER A 568 -25.89 40.81 -10.34
N GLY A 569 -24.74 41.33 -10.79
CA GLY A 569 -24.46 42.78 -10.73
C GLY A 569 -23.10 43.20 -10.20
N CYS A 570 -22.10 43.31 -11.08
CA CYS A 570 -21.32 44.55 -11.28
C CYS A 570 -20.28 44.39 -12.39
N LYS A 571 -20.52 45.04 -13.53
CA LYS A 571 -19.50 45.45 -14.50
C LYS A 571 -18.82 46.73 -13.97
N LYS A 572 -17.50 46.84 -14.09
CA LYS A 572 -16.79 47.85 -14.93
C LYS A 572 -15.31 48.04 -14.52
N GLN A 573 -14.50 48.33 -15.56
CA GLN A 573 -13.21 49.04 -15.60
C GLN A 573 -11.96 48.25 -15.12
N ALA A 574 -10.80 48.27 -15.78
CA ALA A 574 -10.28 49.16 -16.82
C ALA A 574 -9.14 48.52 -17.65
N HIS A 575 -9.16 48.88 -18.93
CA HIS A 575 -8.07 49.27 -19.84
C HIS A 575 -6.73 48.51 -19.96
N ALA A 576 -6.55 48.10 -21.22
CA ALA A 576 -5.33 47.81 -21.96
C ALA A 576 -4.21 48.86 -21.86
N THR A 577 -2.97 48.41 -22.01
CA THR A 577 -1.96 49.10 -22.83
C THR A 577 -0.92 48.10 -23.37
N LYS A 578 -0.75 48.13 -24.69
CA LYS A 578 0.29 47.47 -25.51
C LYS A 578 1.65 48.12 -25.28
N PHE A 579 2.75 47.41 -25.54
CA PHE A 579 3.84 47.78 -26.49
C PHE A 579 4.93 46.67 -26.53
N PRO A 580 5.84 46.62 -27.54
CA PRO A 580 5.89 45.49 -28.48
C PRO A 580 7.26 44.77 -28.56
N THR A 581 7.28 43.74 -29.40
CA THR A 581 8.44 42.97 -29.87
C THR A 581 9.47 43.80 -30.66
N MET A 582 10.75 43.42 -30.55
CA MET A 582 11.76 43.70 -31.57
C MET A 582 12.81 42.57 -31.62
N ASN A 583 13.16 42.20 -32.84
CA ASN A 583 14.00 41.09 -33.27
C ASN A 583 15.51 41.37 -33.21
N ASP A 584 16.25 40.26 -33.24
CA ASP A 584 17.49 39.98 -33.99
C ASP A 584 18.88 40.47 -33.52
N LYS A 585 19.76 39.45 -33.46
CA LYS A 585 21.17 39.36 -33.93
C LYS A 585 22.34 39.41 -32.92
N ILE A 586 23.07 38.28 -32.97
CA ILE A 586 24.53 38.10 -33.04
C ILE A 586 25.34 38.41 -31.77
N LEU A 587 26.06 37.39 -31.27
CA LEU A 587 27.51 37.46 -31.04
C LEU A 587 28.10 36.04 -30.93
N GLU A 588 29.19 35.85 -31.66
CA GLU A 588 30.05 34.69 -31.80
C GLU A 588 30.98 34.47 -30.59
N ASP A 589 31.27 33.19 -30.35
CA ASP A 589 32.58 32.58 -30.06
C ASP A 589 33.47 33.11 -28.90
N THR A 590 33.72 32.26 -27.90
CA THR A 590 35.05 32.13 -27.25
C THR A 590 35.18 30.75 -26.58
N ASN A 591 36.18 29.99 -27.01
CA ASN A 591 36.81 28.91 -26.27
C ASN A 591 37.68 29.49 -25.14
N ASP A 592 37.59 28.97 -23.91
CA ASP A 592 38.75 28.56 -23.10
C ASP A 592 38.31 27.65 -21.91
N PRO A 593 39.13 26.66 -21.49
CA PRO A 593 38.79 25.60 -20.55
C PRO A 593 39.32 25.87 -19.13
N GLY A 594 38.68 25.30 -18.11
CA GLY A 594 39.32 25.16 -16.79
C GLY A 594 38.41 25.17 -15.55
N LEU A 595 38.04 23.95 -15.10
CA LEU A 595 37.89 23.48 -13.70
C LEU A 595 36.81 24.14 -12.77
N PRO A 596 36.36 23.48 -11.68
CA PRO A 596 36.60 22.09 -11.24
C PRO A 596 35.31 21.27 -11.05
N THR A 597 35.52 19.96 -11.00
CA THR A 597 34.66 18.90 -10.46
C THR A 597 34.00 19.27 -9.14
N THR A 598 32.69 19.54 -9.15
CA THR A 598 31.86 19.52 -7.94
C THR A 598 31.46 18.07 -7.65
N ILE A 599 32.09 17.54 -6.61
CA ILE A 599 31.74 16.29 -5.93
C ILE A 599 30.27 16.38 -5.52
N VAL A 600 29.40 15.59 -6.15
CA VAL A 600 28.06 15.32 -5.65
C VAL A 600 28.23 14.31 -4.51
N PRO A 601 27.74 14.59 -3.28
CA PRO A 601 27.86 13.64 -2.18
C PRO A 601 27.04 12.39 -2.47
N HIS A 602 27.68 11.23 -2.35
CA HIS A 602 27.05 9.92 -2.24
C HIS A 602 25.90 9.97 -1.22
N THR A 603 24.66 9.77 -1.68
CA THR A 603 23.55 9.38 -0.82
C THR A 603 23.64 7.88 -0.60
N ALA A 604 23.93 7.49 0.64
CA ALA A 604 23.97 6.11 1.09
C ALA A 604 22.62 5.42 0.88
N ASP A 605 22.66 4.24 0.27
CA ASP A 605 21.56 3.30 0.14
C ASP A 605 21.15 2.78 1.54
N PHE A 606 19.87 2.86 1.88
CA PHE A 606 19.31 2.25 3.10
C PHE A 606 18.74 0.87 2.77
N ASP A 607 19.49 -0.16 3.18
CA ASP A 607 19.08 -1.56 3.22
C ASP A 607 18.23 -1.79 4.49
N GLY A 608 16.94 -2.09 4.32
CA GLY A 608 15.95 -2.29 5.39
C GLY A 608 15.95 -3.70 5.99
N SER A 609 17.01 -4.49 5.79
CA SER A 609 17.05 -5.91 6.15
C SER A 609 17.94 -6.18 7.38
N SER A 610 17.54 -5.74 8.57
CA SER A 610 18.07 -6.39 9.79
C SER A 610 17.18 -6.23 11.04
N PHE A 611 17.09 -7.34 11.78
CA PHE A 611 16.61 -7.52 13.15
C PHE A 611 15.11 -7.82 13.37
N GLY A 612 14.82 -9.12 13.43
CA GLY A 612 13.67 -9.70 14.12
C GLY A 612 13.99 -11.13 14.57
N ASP A 613 14.30 -11.29 15.85
CA ASP A 613 14.77 -12.48 16.54
C ASP A 613 13.94 -13.77 16.26
N ARG A 614 14.69 -14.87 16.12
CA ARG A 614 14.27 -16.24 15.80
C ARG A 614 13.87 -16.97 17.08
N SER A 615 12.62 -16.88 17.50
CA SER A 615 11.89 -17.95 18.21
C SER A 615 10.49 -17.44 18.59
N SER A 616 9.49 -18.33 18.61
CA SER A 616 8.07 -18.12 19.01
C SER A 616 6.98 -17.97 17.94
N ARG A 617 7.17 -18.44 16.69
CA ARG A 617 6.05 -18.52 15.71
C ARG A 617 5.47 -19.93 15.60
N SER A 618 4.53 -20.29 16.48
CA SER A 618 3.68 -21.48 16.27
C SER A 618 2.19 -21.32 16.62
N LYS A 619 1.67 -20.12 16.94
CA LYS A 619 0.26 -19.99 17.38
C LYS A 619 -0.54 -18.75 16.92
N LEU A 620 -0.14 -18.00 15.88
CA LEU A 620 -0.80 -16.72 15.51
C LEU A 620 -1.60 -16.70 14.18
N GLY A 621 -1.95 -17.86 13.61
CA GLY A 621 -2.67 -17.96 12.32
C GLY A 621 -4.10 -17.38 12.28
N GLY A 622 -4.78 -17.22 13.42
CA GLY A 622 -6.19 -16.81 13.46
C GLY A 622 -6.49 -15.35 13.10
N TRP A 623 -5.56 -14.42 13.35
CA TRP A 623 -5.85 -12.98 13.24
C TRP A 623 -5.83 -12.46 11.79
N LYS A 624 -5.03 -13.08 10.91
CA LYS A 624 -4.92 -12.67 9.50
C LYS A 624 -6.17 -12.94 8.66
N GLY A 625 -7.03 -13.89 9.06
CA GLY A 625 -8.31 -14.18 8.40
C GLY A 625 -9.40 -13.14 8.75
N LEU A 626 -9.47 -12.76 10.03
CA LEU A 626 -10.42 -11.77 10.52
C LEU A 626 -10.11 -10.36 9.99
N SER A 627 -8.83 -9.98 9.90
CA SER A 627 -8.42 -8.68 9.36
C SER A 627 -8.70 -8.53 7.86
N ARG A 628 -8.66 -9.62 7.07
CA ARG A 628 -9.07 -9.63 5.66
C ARG A 628 -10.58 -9.44 5.49
N HIS A 629 -11.40 -9.99 6.38
CA HIS A 629 -12.84 -9.72 6.43
C HIS A 629 -13.15 -8.27 6.85
N ALA A 630 -12.41 -7.73 7.82
CA ALA A 630 -12.59 -6.36 8.30
C ALA A 630 -12.26 -5.31 7.22
N LEU A 631 -11.21 -5.53 6.43
CA LEU A 631 -10.85 -4.68 5.28
C LEU A 631 -11.97 -4.59 4.22
N ARG A 632 -12.72 -5.69 3.99
CA ARG A 632 -13.90 -5.70 3.10
C ARG A 632 -15.05 -4.83 3.58
N TRP A 633 -15.12 -4.55 4.89
CA TRP A 633 -16.10 -3.64 5.49
C TRP A 633 -15.57 -2.20 5.61
N GLY A 634 -14.38 -1.90 5.07
CA GLY A 634 -13.76 -0.58 5.12
C GLY A 634 -13.06 -0.26 6.46
N ILE A 635 -12.81 -1.27 7.30
CA ILE A 635 -12.13 -1.10 8.59
C ILE A 635 -10.61 -0.94 8.36
N GLU A 636 -10.05 0.14 8.89
CA GLU A 636 -8.62 0.43 8.78
C GLU A 636 -7.76 -0.59 9.57
N THR A 637 -6.85 -1.26 8.87
CA THR A 637 -5.85 -2.18 9.44
C THR A 637 -4.42 -1.62 9.42
N HIS A 638 -4.24 -0.42 8.85
CA HIS A 638 -2.94 0.25 8.78
C HIS A 638 -2.42 0.54 10.20
N GLY A 639 -1.16 0.17 10.44
CA GLY A 639 -0.54 0.22 11.77
C GLY A 639 0.20 1.52 12.05
N ILE A 640 1.39 1.39 12.65
CA ILE A 640 2.29 2.50 12.99
C ILE A 640 3.32 2.81 11.89
N ALA A 641 3.27 2.11 10.76
CA ALA A 641 4.14 2.40 9.63
C ALA A 641 3.88 3.84 9.13
N PRO A 642 4.93 4.62 8.81
CA PRO A 642 4.76 5.93 8.19
C PRO A 642 4.04 5.79 6.86
N THR A 643 3.07 6.67 6.64
CA THR A 643 2.33 6.77 5.39
C THR A 643 3.23 7.35 4.31
N SER A 644 3.30 6.71 3.14
CA SER A 644 4.18 7.17 2.05
C SER A 644 3.72 8.53 1.51
N GLU A 645 4.57 9.23 0.75
CA GLU A 645 4.13 10.48 0.12
C GLU A 645 3.04 10.24 -0.94
N GLU A 646 3.03 9.08 -1.61
CA GLU A 646 1.98 8.75 -2.58
C GLU A 646 0.61 8.50 -1.92
N GLU A 647 0.59 8.00 -0.68
CA GLU A 647 -0.65 7.76 0.08
C GLU A 647 -1.24 9.06 0.68
N ARG A 648 -0.46 10.14 0.76
CA ARG A 648 -0.83 11.46 1.33
C ARG A 648 -1.64 12.32 0.37
N THR A 649 -2.84 11.86 0.04
CA THR A 649 -3.68 12.42 -1.04
C THR A 649 -4.76 13.41 -0.57
N ASP A 650 -4.99 13.59 0.73
CA ASP A 650 -6.06 14.47 1.21
C ASP A 650 -5.65 15.95 1.14
N THR A 651 -6.26 16.67 0.20
CA THR A 651 -6.02 18.11 -0.02
C THR A 651 -6.88 19.00 0.87
N ARG A 652 -7.82 18.44 1.64
CA ARG A 652 -8.76 19.20 2.49
C ARG A 652 -8.11 19.62 3.80
N MET A 653 -7.11 20.49 3.73
CA MET A 653 -6.35 20.93 4.92
C MET A 653 -7.23 21.64 5.96
N TRP A 654 -8.40 22.17 5.57
CA TRP A 654 -9.39 22.71 6.50
C TRP A 654 -9.93 21.66 7.48
N GLN A 655 -9.78 20.35 7.21
CA GLN A 655 -10.13 19.30 8.15
C GLN A 655 -9.27 19.33 9.42
N MET A 656 -8.06 19.90 9.37
CA MET A 656 -7.28 20.17 10.58
C MET A 656 -8.04 21.08 11.54
N PHE A 657 -8.76 22.07 11.03
CA PHE A 657 -9.63 22.90 11.87
C PHE A 657 -10.75 22.07 12.47
N THR A 658 -11.51 21.34 11.64
CA THR A 658 -12.72 20.67 12.12
C THR A 658 -12.41 19.56 13.12
N VAL A 659 -11.36 18.75 12.89
CA VAL A 659 -10.96 17.67 13.82
C VAL A 659 -10.64 18.20 15.20
N TRP A 660 -9.84 19.25 15.28
CA TRP A 660 -9.47 19.81 16.58
C TRP A 660 -10.60 20.61 17.21
N PHE A 661 -11.40 21.31 16.39
CA PHE A 661 -12.55 22.06 16.87
C PHE A 661 -13.62 21.15 17.48
N SER A 662 -13.95 20.02 16.84
CA SER A 662 -14.91 19.04 17.37
C SER A 662 -14.38 18.28 18.58
N ALA A 663 -13.10 17.91 18.55
CA ALA A 663 -12.44 17.21 19.63
C ALA A 663 -12.43 18.04 20.92
N ILE A 664 -12.30 19.36 20.84
CA ILE A 664 -12.08 20.22 22.00
C ILE A 664 -13.35 20.99 22.39
N LEU A 665 -14.22 21.38 21.44
CA LEU A 665 -15.49 22.05 21.74
C LEU A 665 -16.53 21.03 22.22
N ASN A 666 -16.42 20.65 23.49
CA ASN A 666 -17.26 19.67 24.14
C ASN A 666 -17.50 20.03 25.62
N LEU A 667 -18.30 19.21 26.30
CA LEU A 667 -18.68 19.43 27.70
C LEU A 667 -17.53 19.24 28.70
N THR A 668 -16.52 18.44 28.37
CA THR A 668 -15.29 18.33 29.17
C THR A 668 -14.50 19.64 29.14
N GLY A 669 -14.37 20.27 27.98
CA GLY A 669 -13.74 21.60 27.86
C GLY A 669 -14.50 22.65 28.68
N MET A 670 -15.83 22.61 28.67
CA MET A 670 -16.63 23.47 29.57
C MET A 670 -16.36 23.16 31.06
N SER A 671 -16.17 21.90 31.42
CA SER A 671 -15.85 21.49 32.79
C SER A 671 -14.46 21.97 33.24
N THR A 672 -13.45 21.97 32.36
CA THR A 672 -12.12 22.56 32.64
C THR A 672 -12.24 24.03 32.98
N GLY A 673 -13.05 24.79 32.24
CA GLY A 673 -13.32 26.19 32.53
C GLY A 673 -13.95 26.40 33.91
N ALA A 674 -14.90 25.54 34.28
CA ALA A 674 -15.63 25.60 35.54
C ALA A 674 -14.74 25.35 36.78
N LEU A 675 -13.56 24.73 36.62
CA LEU A 675 -12.61 24.53 37.73
C LEU A 675 -12.12 25.83 38.38
N GLY A 676 -12.04 26.93 37.61
CA GLY A 676 -11.55 28.21 38.13
C GLY A 676 -12.39 28.69 39.32
N PRO A 677 -13.70 28.86 39.17
CA PRO A 677 -14.59 29.20 40.28
C PRO A 677 -14.79 28.07 41.29
N ILE A 678 -14.93 26.81 40.83
CA ILE A 678 -15.32 25.69 41.70
C ILE A 678 -14.17 25.25 42.61
N PHE A 679 -12.97 25.11 42.05
CA PHE A 679 -11.83 24.52 42.74
C PHE A 679 -10.82 25.58 43.19
N PHE A 680 -10.49 26.53 42.32
CA PHE A 680 -9.52 27.59 42.62
C PHE A 680 -10.14 28.82 43.29
N SER A 681 -11.47 28.84 43.47
CA SER A 681 -12.21 29.94 44.09
C SER A 681 -11.95 31.31 43.43
N LEU A 682 -11.69 31.32 42.12
CA LEU A 682 -11.42 32.52 41.34
C LEU A 682 -12.71 33.20 40.90
N ASP A 683 -12.69 34.53 40.83
CA ASP A 683 -13.79 35.25 40.21
C ASP A 683 -13.76 35.13 38.67
N PHE A 684 -14.85 35.52 38.01
CA PHE A 684 -14.97 35.38 36.56
C PHE A 684 -13.94 36.24 35.79
N ARG A 685 -13.60 37.43 36.30
CA ARG A 685 -12.65 38.33 35.66
C ARG A 685 -11.24 37.75 35.71
N GLU A 686 -10.85 37.21 36.86
CA GLU A 686 -9.61 36.47 37.06
C GLU A 686 -9.53 35.26 36.13
N CYS A 687 -10.61 34.48 36.03
CA CYS A 687 -10.69 33.35 35.11
C CYS A 687 -10.46 33.78 33.65
N ILE A 688 -11.13 34.82 33.15
CA ILE A 688 -10.94 35.29 31.77
C ILE A 688 -9.49 35.71 31.52
N ILE A 689 -8.88 36.48 32.43
CA ILE A 689 -7.50 36.95 32.26
C ILE A 689 -6.56 35.75 32.17
N VAL A 690 -6.72 34.77 33.05
CA VAL A 690 -5.91 33.55 33.05
C VAL A 690 -6.12 32.75 31.77
N LEU A 691 -7.36 32.50 31.36
CA LEU A 691 -7.71 31.71 30.17
C LEU A 691 -7.23 32.36 28.87
N VAL A 692 -7.34 33.70 28.73
CA VAL A 692 -6.79 34.41 27.56
C VAL A 692 -5.29 34.16 27.43
N VAL A 693 -4.54 34.20 28.54
CA VAL A 693 -3.08 34.00 28.49
C VAL A 693 -2.74 32.52 28.31
N ALA A 694 -3.39 31.64 29.07
CA ALA A 694 -3.13 30.21 29.07
C ALA A 694 -3.45 29.59 27.70
N ASP A 695 -4.65 29.80 27.16
CA ASP A 695 -5.10 29.16 25.93
C ASP A 695 -4.31 29.70 24.71
N ILE A 696 -4.05 31.02 24.64
CA ILE A 696 -3.24 31.60 23.55
C ILE A 696 -1.85 30.96 23.50
N ILE A 697 -1.21 30.76 24.65
CA ILE A 697 0.16 30.24 24.69
C ILE A 697 0.17 28.71 24.52
N CYS A 698 -0.67 28.01 25.26
CA CYS A 698 -0.64 26.56 25.35
C CYS A 698 -1.17 25.90 24.07
N CYS A 699 -2.13 26.50 23.37
CA CYS A 699 -2.63 25.99 22.08
C CYS A 699 -1.62 26.08 20.93
N LEU A 700 -0.58 26.93 21.02
CA LEU A 700 0.45 27.05 19.96
C LEU A 700 1.22 25.75 19.77
N VAL A 701 1.52 25.08 20.88
CA VAL A 701 2.35 23.88 20.90
C VAL A 701 1.65 22.70 20.19
N PRO A 702 0.45 22.24 20.59
CA PRO A 702 -0.23 21.15 19.91
C PRO A 702 -0.56 21.50 18.45
N ALA A 703 -0.89 22.76 18.14
CA ALA A 703 -1.11 23.20 16.77
C ALA A 703 0.14 23.01 15.89
N TYR A 704 1.33 23.22 16.43
CA TYR A 704 2.57 22.92 15.72
C TYR A 704 2.79 21.40 15.60
N PHE A 705 2.41 20.61 16.61
CA PHE A 705 2.53 19.15 16.52
C PHE A 705 1.70 18.53 15.39
N VAL A 706 0.53 19.12 15.08
CA VAL A 706 -0.30 18.72 13.93
C VAL A 706 0.49 18.78 12.62
N VAL A 707 1.42 19.73 12.47
CA VAL A 707 2.25 19.89 11.27
C VAL A 707 3.10 18.65 10.97
N PHE A 708 3.56 17.93 12.00
CA PHE A 708 4.36 16.72 11.79
C PHE A 708 3.60 15.63 11.03
N GLY A 709 2.27 15.57 11.18
CA GLY A 709 1.42 14.58 10.50
C GLY A 709 1.54 14.66 8.98
N PRO A 710 1.12 15.76 8.33
CA PRO A 710 1.20 15.88 6.87
C PRO A 710 2.65 15.91 6.36
N LYS A 711 3.57 16.52 7.11
CA LYS A 711 4.97 16.67 6.68
C LYS A 711 5.77 15.37 6.74
N LEU A 712 5.61 14.58 7.79
CA LEU A 712 6.40 13.35 7.98
C LEU A 712 5.62 12.08 7.65
N GLY A 713 4.28 12.11 7.65
CA GLY A 713 3.42 10.92 7.50
C GLY A 713 3.53 9.94 8.66
N THR A 714 4.14 10.37 9.77
CA THR A 714 4.38 9.56 10.95
C THR A 714 3.34 9.87 12.02
N ARG A 715 2.84 8.84 12.72
CA ARG A 715 2.12 9.00 13.98
C ARG A 715 3.04 9.63 15.03
N THR A 716 2.45 10.28 16.03
CA THR A 716 3.15 11.13 17.01
C THR A 716 4.18 10.34 17.84
N MET A 717 3.81 9.15 18.30
CA MET A 717 4.74 8.28 19.05
C MET A 717 5.86 7.70 18.18
N VAL A 718 5.64 7.55 16.88
CA VAL A 718 6.69 7.19 15.92
C VAL A 718 7.61 8.36 15.64
N GLN A 719 7.04 9.56 15.46
CA GLN A 719 7.79 10.82 15.31
C GLN A 719 8.73 11.04 16.50
N SER A 720 8.29 10.67 17.71
CA SER A 720 9.05 10.82 18.94
C SER A 720 10.38 10.07 18.94
N ARG A 721 10.53 9.02 18.12
CA ARG A 721 11.78 8.27 17.94
C ARG A 721 12.93 9.13 17.42
N PHE A 722 12.63 10.19 16.69
CA PHE A 722 13.63 11.12 16.15
C PHE A 722 14.23 12.06 17.19
N SER A 723 13.66 12.11 18.41
CA SER A 723 14.20 12.85 19.56
C SER A 723 14.64 11.90 20.67
N PHE A 724 13.76 10.96 21.04
CA PHE A 724 13.96 10.04 22.17
C PHE A 724 14.70 8.74 21.81
N GLY A 725 15.10 8.56 20.55
CA GLY A 725 15.62 7.30 20.07
C GLY A 725 14.58 6.18 20.11
N TYR A 726 14.98 4.98 19.70
CA TYR A 726 14.05 3.85 19.64
C TYR A 726 13.52 3.46 21.03
N TYR A 727 14.41 3.28 22.00
CA TYR A 727 14.04 2.81 23.35
C TYR A 727 13.44 3.91 24.23
N GLY A 728 13.91 5.15 24.13
CA GLY A 728 13.32 6.26 24.88
C GLY A 728 11.90 6.57 24.42
N ALA A 729 11.61 6.42 23.12
CA ALA A 729 10.25 6.57 22.61
C ALA A 729 9.28 5.51 23.16
N MET A 730 9.76 4.32 23.56
CA MET A 730 8.92 3.32 24.22
C MET A 730 8.41 3.83 25.57
N LEU A 731 9.28 4.46 26.38
CA LEU A 731 8.89 5.07 27.67
C LEU A 731 7.80 6.13 27.47
N ILE A 732 8.00 7.03 26.50
CA ILE A 732 7.03 8.09 26.20
C ILE A 732 5.71 7.50 25.66
N SER A 733 5.79 6.48 24.80
CA SER A 733 4.61 5.77 24.29
C SER A 733 3.81 5.11 25.41
N THR A 734 4.49 4.53 26.41
CA THR A 734 3.86 3.96 27.60
C THR A 734 3.14 5.02 28.43
N LEU A 735 3.79 6.15 28.71
CA LEU A 735 3.15 7.27 29.41
C LEU A 735 1.93 7.81 28.64
N ASN A 736 2.03 7.87 27.30
CA ASN A 736 0.91 8.31 26.47
C ASN A 736 -0.29 7.36 26.55
N VAL A 737 -0.06 6.05 26.53
CA VAL A 737 -1.12 5.04 26.66
C VAL A 737 -1.90 5.20 27.98
N PHE A 738 -1.19 5.41 29.10
CA PHE A 738 -1.85 5.66 30.38
C PHE A 738 -2.61 6.99 30.39
N SER A 739 -2.05 8.01 29.77
CA SER A 739 -2.67 9.33 29.66
C SER A 739 -3.96 9.30 28.84
N GLN A 740 -3.96 8.55 27.74
CA GLN A 740 -5.14 8.35 26.90
C GLN A 740 -6.25 7.58 27.62
N ILE A 741 -5.91 6.58 28.45
CA ILE A 741 -6.89 5.92 29.33
C ILE A 741 -7.49 6.94 30.31
N GLY A 742 -6.66 7.78 30.95
CA GLY A 742 -7.13 8.82 31.88
C GLY A 742 -8.12 9.78 31.22
N TRP A 743 -7.78 10.31 30.04
CA TRP A 743 -8.68 11.17 29.27
C TRP A 743 -9.97 10.49 28.83
N LEU A 744 -9.91 9.21 28.45
CA LEU A 744 -11.11 8.44 28.09
C LEU A 744 -12.04 8.24 29.27
N ILE A 745 -11.49 7.96 30.46
CA ILE A 745 -12.27 7.83 31.70
C ILE A 745 -13.01 9.14 31.97
N ILE A 746 -12.27 10.24 32.02
CA ILE A 746 -12.80 11.59 32.27
C ILE A 746 -13.93 11.95 31.29
N ASN A 747 -13.66 11.84 29.98
CA ASN A 747 -14.63 12.20 28.96
C ASN A 747 -15.88 11.30 29.05
N SER A 748 -15.70 10.01 29.32
CA SER A 748 -16.82 9.07 29.43
C SER A 748 -17.69 9.34 30.65
N ILE A 749 -17.10 9.77 31.77
CA ILE A 749 -17.85 10.19 32.98
C ILE A 749 -18.70 11.41 32.65
N VAL A 750 -18.11 12.47 32.07
CA VAL A 750 -18.85 13.69 31.69
C VAL A 750 -20.02 13.35 30.76
N GLY A 751 -19.75 12.65 29.66
CA GLY A 751 -20.81 12.27 28.73
C GLY A 751 -21.89 11.39 29.37
N GLY A 752 -21.49 10.50 30.29
CA GLY A 752 -22.40 9.60 30.99
C GLY A 752 -23.31 10.30 32.00
N GLN A 753 -22.76 11.17 32.84
CA GLN A 753 -23.51 11.97 33.82
C GLN A 753 -24.49 12.92 33.12
N VAL A 754 -24.04 13.59 32.05
CA VAL A 754 -24.88 14.47 31.24
C VAL A 754 -26.05 13.70 30.63
N LEU A 755 -25.81 12.48 30.14
CA LEU A 755 -26.87 11.64 29.59
C LEU A 755 -27.82 11.09 30.67
N ALA A 756 -27.31 10.80 31.87
CA ALA A 756 -28.12 10.35 33.01
C ALA A 756 -29.03 11.47 33.55
N ALA A 757 -28.55 12.72 33.57
CA ALA A 757 -29.27 13.86 34.10
C ALA A 757 -30.61 14.17 33.40
N VAL A 758 -30.81 13.70 32.17
CA VAL A 758 -32.04 13.97 31.40
C VAL A 758 -33.21 13.03 31.70
N SER A 759 -32.97 11.88 32.35
CA SER A 759 -33.97 10.81 32.52
C SER A 759 -33.76 10.02 33.81
N THR A 760 -34.83 9.81 34.58
CA THR A 760 -34.81 8.95 35.78
C THR A 760 -34.64 7.46 35.48
N LYS A 761 -34.70 7.06 34.21
CA LYS A 761 -34.48 5.67 33.76
C LYS A 761 -33.02 5.38 33.39
N LEU A 762 -32.17 6.41 33.33
CA LEU A 762 -30.75 6.29 33.03
C LEU A 762 -29.96 6.68 34.28
N ASN A 763 -28.88 5.94 34.54
CA ASN A 763 -27.90 6.27 35.56
C ASN A 763 -26.52 6.46 34.91
N ASP A 764 -25.58 7.01 35.67
CA ASP A 764 -24.24 7.36 35.17
C ASP A 764 -23.54 6.14 34.55
N THR A 765 -23.69 4.96 35.16
CA THR A 765 -23.19 3.69 34.62
C THR A 765 -23.69 3.42 33.20
N THR A 766 -25.01 3.53 32.98
CA THR A 766 -25.62 3.29 31.67
C THR A 766 -25.17 4.36 30.67
N GLY A 767 -25.09 5.62 31.11
CA GLY A 767 -24.60 6.72 30.29
C GLY A 767 -23.15 6.51 29.82
N ILE A 768 -22.25 6.15 30.74
CA ILE A 768 -20.84 5.83 30.45
C ILE A 768 -20.74 4.72 29.41
N VAL A 769 -21.49 3.62 29.60
CA VAL A 769 -21.49 2.49 28.66
C VAL A 769 -21.92 2.93 27.26
N ILE A 770 -22.97 3.76 27.14
CA ILE A 770 -23.44 4.28 25.85
C ILE A 770 -22.35 5.10 25.15
N ILE A 771 -21.74 6.05 25.87
CA ILE A 771 -20.69 6.93 25.31
C ILE A 771 -19.48 6.11 24.84
N VAL A 772 -18.99 5.21 25.68
CA VAL A 772 -17.82 4.38 25.34
C VAL A 772 -18.12 3.47 24.16
N LEU A 773 -19.30 2.85 24.08
CA LEU A 773 -19.65 1.96 22.97
C LEU A 773 -19.79 2.70 21.63
N ILE A 774 -20.33 3.91 21.62
CA ILE A 774 -20.39 4.74 20.40
C ILE A 774 -18.97 5.10 19.95
N SER A 775 -18.12 5.57 20.87
CA SER A 775 -16.72 5.90 20.57
C SER A 775 -15.91 4.67 20.13
N PHE A 776 -16.19 3.50 20.69
CA PHE A 776 -15.63 2.23 20.24
C PHE A 776 -15.96 1.96 18.78
N VAL A 777 -17.21 2.09 18.37
CA VAL A 777 -17.61 1.85 16.96
C VAL A 777 -16.89 2.81 16.02
N LEU A 778 -16.81 4.10 16.37
CA LEU A 778 -16.11 5.11 15.55
C LEU A 778 -14.60 4.81 15.45
N SER A 779 -13.95 4.50 16.58
CA SER A 779 -12.54 4.12 16.63
C SER A 779 -12.27 2.80 15.89
N PHE A 780 -13.18 1.83 15.98
CA PHE A 780 -13.06 0.53 15.35
C PHE A 780 -13.02 0.66 13.81
N CYS A 781 -13.89 1.49 13.22
CA CYS A 781 -13.93 1.73 11.77
C CYS A 781 -12.64 2.38 11.22
N GLY A 782 -12.00 3.28 11.98
CA GLY A 782 -10.70 3.85 11.65
C GLY A 782 -10.72 5.28 11.08
N TYR A 783 -9.59 5.72 10.54
CA TYR A 783 -9.26 7.12 10.22
C TYR A 783 -10.29 7.82 9.35
N LYS A 784 -10.74 7.17 8.26
CA LYS A 784 -11.70 7.79 7.32
C LYS A 784 -13.04 8.08 7.98
N THR A 785 -13.54 7.16 8.79
CA THR A 785 -14.79 7.34 9.56
C THR A 785 -14.65 8.41 10.62
N LEU A 786 -13.52 8.45 11.31
CA LEU A 786 -13.22 9.50 12.29
C LEU A 786 -13.21 10.88 11.62
N HIS A 787 -12.45 11.08 10.54
CA HIS A 787 -12.42 12.38 9.85
C HIS A 787 -13.79 12.82 9.34
N TRP A 788 -14.60 11.89 8.83
CA TRP A 788 -15.98 12.19 8.45
C TRP A 788 -16.82 12.62 9.66
N TYR A 789 -16.74 11.88 10.76
CA TYR A 789 -17.49 12.17 11.98
C TYR A 789 -17.11 13.52 12.59
N GLU A 790 -15.81 13.75 12.76
CA GLU A 790 -15.24 14.98 13.31
C GLU A 790 -15.56 16.22 12.45
N THR A 791 -15.76 16.04 11.14
CA THR A 791 -16.18 17.14 10.25
C THR A 791 -17.54 17.74 10.65
N TYR A 792 -18.43 16.97 11.29
CA TYR A 792 -19.82 17.38 11.53
C TYR A 792 -20.23 17.43 13.00
N ILE A 793 -19.62 16.62 13.88
CA ILE A 793 -20.10 16.46 15.26
C ILE A 793 -19.99 17.72 16.14
N TRP A 794 -19.15 18.69 15.76
CA TRP A 794 -19.07 19.97 16.47
C TRP A 794 -20.36 20.81 16.36
N LEU A 795 -21.20 20.58 15.35
CA LEU A 795 -22.41 21.37 15.11
C LEU A 795 -23.39 21.30 16.31
N PRO A 796 -23.75 20.11 16.83
CA PRO A 796 -24.53 20.02 18.06
C PRO A 796 -23.91 20.73 19.27
N SER A 797 -22.58 20.70 19.45
CA SER A 797 -21.91 21.43 20.55
C SER A 797 -22.13 22.94 20.43
N VAL A 798 -21.96 23.50 19.23
CA VAL A 798 -22.20 24.93 18.99
C VAL A 798 -23.66 25.30 19.24
N VAL A 799 -24.60 24.49 18.76
CA VAL A 799 -26.04 24.71 19.01
C VAL A 799 -26.33 24.70 20.51
N LEU A 800 -25.76 23.74 21.25
CA LEU A 800 -25.92 23.67 22.71
C LEU A 800 -25.34 24.90 23.40
N PHE A 801 -24.14 25.33 23.03
CA PHE A 801 -23.48 26.47 23.70
C PHE A 801 -24.20 27.79 23.41
N ILE A 802 -24.70 27.96 22.18
CA ILE A 802 -25.58 29.09 21.84
C ILE A 802 -26.87 29.03 22.65
N ALA A 803 -27.47 27.85 22.83
CA ALA A 803 -28.68 27.70 23.62
C ALA A 803 -28.44 27.98 25.12
N LEU A 804 -27.32 27.52 25.68
CA LEU A 804 -26.90 27.84 27.05
C LEU A 804 -26.80 29.36 27.23
N LEU A 805 -26.08 30.04 26.33
CA LEU A 805 -25.96 31.50 26.36
C LEU A 805 -27.30 32.22 26.12
N GLY A 806 -28.16 31.70 25.23
CA GLY A 806 -29.45 32.30 24.93
C GLY A 806 -30.46 32.20 26.08
N VAL A 807 -30.50 31.04 26.76
CA VAL A 807 -31.42 30.79 27.88
C VAL A 807 -30.87 31.36 29.19
N GLY A 808 -29.59 31.12 29.47
CA GLY A 808 -28.92 31.58 30.69
C GLY A 808 -28.41 33.02 30.63
N GLY A 809 -28.31 33.63 29.44
CA GLY A 809 -27.69 34.94 29.24
C GLY A 809 -28.34 36.07 30.02
N ASN A 810 -29.68 36.08 30.12
CA ASN A 810 -30.38 37.09 30.93
C ASN A 810 -30.01 37.00 32.41
N GLN A 811 -29.81 35.78 32.92
CA GLN A 811 -29.35 35.55 34.29
C GLN A 811 -27.88 35.95 34.44
N LEU A 812 -27.00 35.60 33.49
CA LEU A 812 -25.61 36.04 33.49
C LEU A 812 -25.50 37.58 33.49
N VAL A 813 -26.32 38.27 32.69
CA VAL A 813 -26.38 39.74 32.63
C VAL A 813 -26.88 40.32 33.97
N ALA A 814 -27.91 39.72 34.56
CA ALA A 814 -28.43 40.15 35.86
C ALA A 814 -27.38 40.00 36.98
N GLN A 815 -26.50 39.00 36.88
CA GLN A 815 -25.42 38.76 37.84
C GLN A 815 -24.09 39.43 37.47
N ILE A 816 -24.04 40.32 36.46
CA ILE A 816 -22.82 41.09 36.13
C ILE A 816 -22.19 41.70 37.38
N PRO A 817 -22.91 42.40 38.29
CA PRO A 817 -22.30 42.98 39.48
C PRO A 817 -21.52 41.99 40.33
N ILE A 818 -21.93 40.72 40.39
CA ILE A 818 -21.24 39.63 41.09
C ILE A 818 -20.06 39.14 40.26
N LEU A 819 -20.26 38.91 38.96
CA LEU A 819 -19.22 38.49 38.00
C LEU A 819 -18.05 39.49 37.89
N ILE A 820 -18.27 40.77 38.20
CA ILE A 820 -17.24 41.83 38.25
C ILE A 820 -16.98 42.37 39.66
N SER A 821 -17.55 41.76 40.70
CA SER A 821 -17.33 42.21 42.08
C SER A 821 -15.89 41.92 42.50
N SER A 822 -15.24 42.91 43.11
CA SER A 822 -13.86 42.77 43.59
C SER A 822 -13.87 42.03 44.92
N THR A 823 -13.67 40.72 44.88
CA THR A 823 -13.18 39.96 46.04
C THR A 823 -11.71 40.33 46.30
N PRO A 824 -11.12 39.98 47.46
CA PRO A 824 -9.67 40.11 47.63
C PRO A 824 -8.98 39.37 46.48
N ALA A 825 -8.09 40.06 45.76
CA ALA A 825 -7.39 39.48 44.61
C ALA A 825 -6.86 38.09 44.98
N ALA A 826 -7.17 37.09 44.15
CA ALA A 826 -6.71 35.74 44.37
C ALA A 826 -5.19 35.74 44.54
N ALA A 827 -4.70 34.86 45.43
CA ALA A 827 -3.26 34.70 45.58
C ALA A 827 -2.65 34.38 44.21
N ALA A 828 -1.53 35.02 43.86
CA ALA A 828 -0.90 34.85 42.55
C ALA A 828 -0.65 33.37 42.20
N GLY A 829 -0.38 32.53 43.21
CA GLY A 829 -0.26 31.08 43.04
C GLY A 829 -1.54 30.37 42.56
N MET A 830 -2.73 30.83 42.95
CA MET A 830 -4.00 30.24 42.47
C MET A 830 -4.28 30.60 41.01
N LEU A 831 -3.98 31.85 40.61
CA LEU A 831 -4.08 32.27 39.21
C LEU A 831 -3.15 31.45 38.32
N ILE A 832 -1.92 31.21 38.77
CA ILE A 832 -0.96 30.40 38.02
C ILE A 832 -1.39 28.93 37.99
N ALA A 833 -1.82 28.38 39.13
CA ALA A 833 -2.29 26.99 39.20
C ALA A 833 -3.46 26.73 38.25
N TYR A 834 -4.47 27.62 38.21
CA TYR A 834 -5.57 27.51 37.26
C TYR A 834 -5.07 27.61 35.80
N GLY A 835 -4.14 28.53 35.53
CA GLY A 835 -3.53 28.67 34.20
C GLY A 835 -2.74 27.43 33.78
N THR A 836 -2.05 26.77 34.70
CA THR A 836 -1.37 25.50 34.42
C THR A 836 -2.34 24.34 34.23
N THR A 837 -3.47 24.32 34.93
CA THR A 837 -4.50 23.28 34.74
C THR A 837 -5.18 23.42 33.37
N ALA A 838 -5.57 24.64 32.97
CA ALA A 838 -6.08 24.90 31.62
C ALA A 838 -5.00 24.66 30.55
N GLY A 839 -3.76 25.06 30.80
CA GLY A 839 -2.64 24.75 29.91
C GLY A 839 -2.38 23.25 29.77
N ALA A 840 -2.58 22.47 30.83
CA ALA A 840 -2.43 21.02 30.81
C ALA A 840 -3.50 20.39 29.90
N SER A 841 -4.76 20.82 29.96
CA SER A 841 -5.79 20.27 29.06
C SER A 841 -5.42 20.45 27.59
N ASP A 842 -4.82 21.59 27.23
CA ASP A 842 -4.45 21.89 25.84
C ASP A 842 -3.15 21.18 25.41
N LEU A 843 -2.11 21.21 26.25
CA LEU A 843 -0.80 20.67 25.90
C LEU A 843 -0.80 19.15 25.75
N THR A 844 -1.72 18.45 26.41
CA THR A 844 -1.80 16.98 26.31
C THR A 844 -2.13 16.48 24.91
N TRP A 845 -2.79 17.28 24.07
CA TRP A 845 -3.01 16.93 22.66
C TRP A 845 -1.72 16.73 21.87
N CYS A 846 -0.59 17.31 22.33
CA CYS A 846 0.71 17.14 21.69
C CYS A 846 1.14 15.67 21.57
N SER A 847 0.64 14.78 22.43
CA SER A 847 1.08 13.38 22.44
C SER A 847 0.43 12.52 21.34
N PHE A 848 -0.54 13.03 20.60
CA PHE A 848 -1.12 12.32 19.45
C PHE A 848 -1.63 13.24 18.33
N ALA A 849 -1.28 14.52 18.35
CA ALA A 849 -1.74 15.50 17.37
C ALA A 849 -1.33 15.22 15.91
N ALA A 850 -0.17 14.60 15.67
CA ALA A 850 0.26 14.28 14.31
C ALA A 850 -0.58 13.15 13.68
N ASP A 851 -1.28 12.35 14.49
CA ASP A 851 -1.97 11.14 14.04
C ASP A 851 -3.09 11.44 13.05
N TYR A 852 -3.70 12.63 13.12
CA TYR A 852 -4.85 13.04 12.29
C TYR A 852 -4.46 13.79 11.02
N GLY A 853 -3.15 13.94 10.76
CA GLY A 853 -2.63 14.59 9.57
C GLY A 853 -1.95 13.64 8.59
N ILE A 854 -1.81 12.36 8.90
CA ILE A 854 -0.89 11.45 8.19
C ILE A 854 -1.26 11.14 6.73
N TYR A 855 -2.53 11.32 6.33
CA TYR A 855 -2.99 11.14 4.95
C TYR A 855 -3.12 12.46 4.18
N HIS A 856 -2.80 13.60 4.80
CA HIS A 856 -2.90 14.90 4.17
C HIS A 856 -1.63 15.25 3.39
N GLU A 857 -1.79 16.01 2.32
CA GLU A 857 -0.73 16.33 1.37
C GLU A 857 0.47 17.05 2.01
N SER A 858 1.69 16.55 1.76
CA SER A 858 2.92 17.07 2.34
C SER A 858 3.37 18.42 1.75
N THR A 859 2.88 18.79 0.56
CA THR A 859 3.27 20.02 -0.16
C THR A 859 2.70 21.29 0.47
N THR A 860 1.65 21.18 1.29
CA THR A 860 0.98 22.36 1.87
C THR A 860 1.95 23.15 2.78
N PRO A 861 2.07 24.48 2.63
CA PRO A 861 2.95 25.29 3.47
C PRO A 861 2.67 25.12 4.96
N THR A 862 3.72 24.95 5.76
CA THR A 862 3.64 24.70 7.22
C THR A 862 2.75 25.69 7.95
N TRP A 863 2.86 26.99 7.63
CA TRP A 863 2.06 28.03 8.27
C TRP A 863 0.55 27.86 8.03
N LYS A 864 0.13 27.28 6.89
CA LYS A 864 -1.29 27.04 6.60
C LYS A 864 -1.83 25.89 7.45
N ILE A 865 -1.07 24.80 7.56
CA ILE A 865 -1.42 23.64 8.41
C ILE A 865 -1.55 24.10 9.86
N PHE A 866 -0.52 24.83 10.34
CA PHE A 866 -0.50 25.43 11.66
C PHE A 866 -1.68 26.37 11.89
N SER A 867 -2.01 27.26 10.94
CA SER A 867 -3.12 28.22 11.11
C SER A 867 -4.47 27.53 11.24
N TRP A 868 -4.74 26.49 10.46
CA TRP A 868 -5.97 25.71 10.58
C TRP A 868 -6.05 24.97 11.92
N ALA A 869 -4.97 24.31 12.32
CA ALA A 869 -4.90 23.60 13.59
C ALA A 869 -5.04 24.56 14.79
N TYR A 870 -4.28 25.66 14.81
CA TYR A 870 -4.33 26.65 15.87
C TYR A 870 -5.70 27.31 15.97
N ALA A 871 -6.30 27.71 14.84
CA ALA A 871 -7.65 28.25 14.84
C ALA A 871 -8.66 27.24 15.42
N GLY A 872 -8.56 25.95 15.06
CA GLY A 872 -9.42 24.90 15.59
C GLY A 872 -9.27 24.72 17.10
N ILE A 873 -8.03 24.49 17.57
CA ILE A 873 -7.70 24.23 18.98
C ILE A 873 -8.01 25.45 19.85
N PHE A 874 -7.50 26.64 19.51
CA PHE A 874 -7.67 27.84 20.32
C PHE A 874 -9.14 28.26 20.41
N THR A 875 -9.85 28.35 19.28
CA THR A 875 -11.24 28.86 19.33
C THR A 875 -12.17 27.92 20.07
N SER A 876 -11.95 26.61 19.99
CA SER A 876 -12.75 25.63 20.72
C SER A 876 -12.44 25.61 22.22
N ALA A 877 -11.16 25.58 22.60
CA ALA A 877 -10.72 25.61 24.00
C ALA A 877 -11.21 26.88 24.70
N PHE A 878 -10.90 28.03 24.11
CA PHE A 878 -11.23 29.34 24.67
C PHE A 878 -12.73 29.55 24.88
N ILE A 879 -13.56 29.17 23.90
CA ILE A 879 -15.01 29.28 24.01
C ILE A 879 -15.54 28.35 25.10
N GLY A 880 -15.09 27.09 25.12
CA GLY A 880 -15.50 26.12 26.15
C GLY A 880 -15.12 26.56 27.55
N HIS A 881 -13.85 26.94 27.76
CA HIS A 881 -13.34 27.37 29.05
C HIS A 881 -14.07 28.61 29.58
N ILE A 882 -14.28 29.63 28.76
CA ILE A 882 -14.97 30.86 29.19
C ILE A 882 -16.42 30.59 29.55
N ILE A 883 -17.14 29.81 28.74
CA ILE A 883 -18.55 29.49 29.01
C ILE A 883 -18.65 28.72 30.33
N GLY A 884 -17.76 27.74 30.56
CA GLY A 884 -17.66 27.02 31.82
C GLY A 884 -17.45 27.94 33.02
N ALA A 885 -16.43 28.80 32.95
CA ALA A 885 -16.12 29.76 34.00
C ALA A 885 -17.28 30.74 34.27
N ALA A 886 -17.95 31.22 33.23
CA ALA A 886 -19.06 32.17 33.34
C ALA A 886 -20.25 31.57 34.11
N PHE A 887 -20.70 30.38 33.69
CA PHE A 887 -21.83 29.72 34.33
C PHE A 887 -21.49 29.27 35.75
N ALA A 888 -20.30 28.70 35.98
CA ALA A 888 -19.87 28.28 37.30
C ALA A 888 -19.76 29.46 38.28
N SER A 889 -19.22 30.60 37.84
CA SER A 889 -19.11 31.81 38.66
C SER A 889 -20.48 32.39 39.07
N ALA A 890 -21.49 32.27 38.18
CA ALA A 890 -22.83 32.77 38.45
C ALA A 890 -23.71 31.79 39.25
N ALA A 891 -23.34 30.51 39.30
CA ALA A 891 -24.15 29.46 39.92
C ALA A 891 -24.55 29.75 41.38
N PRO A 892 -23.66 30.21 42.28
CA PRO A 892 -24.02 30.49 43.67
C PRO A 892 -25.08 31.59 43.86
N ALA A 893 -25.30 32.44 42.85
CA ALA A 893 -26.30 33.52 42.89
C ALA A 893 -27.68 33.07 42.40
N ILE A 894 -27.80 31.87 41.83
CA ILE A 894 -29.02 31.39 41.17
C ILE A 894 -29.38 30.03 41.79
N PRO A 895 -30.42 29.94 42.64
CA PRO A 895 -30.69 28.75 43.44
C PRO A 895 -30.83 27.44 42.65
N SER A 896 -31.43 27.48 41.45
CA SER A 896 -31.56 26.29 40.59
C SER A 896 -30.20 25.84 40.04
N TRP A 897 -29.31 26.78 39.72
CA TRP A 897 -27.97 26.51 39.20
C TRP A 897 -27.05 26.02 40.32
N GLU A 898 -27.10 26.63 41.50
CA GLU A 898 -26.40 26.17 42.71
C GLU A 898 -26.82 24.74 43.09
N THR A 899 -28.14 24.46 43.10
CA THR A 899 -28.66 23.12 43.38
C THR A 899 -28.25 22.11 42.30
N GLY A 900 -28.27 22.54 41.03
CA GLY A 900 -27.86 21.70 39.90
C GLY A 900 -26.37 21.39 39.88
N LEU A 901 -25.53 22.33 40.32
CA LEU A 901 -24.09 22.16 40.46
C LEU A 901 -23.73 21.31 41.68
N GLY A 902 -24.44 21.47 42.79
CA GLY A 902 -24.26 20.68 44.00
C GLY A 902 -22.85 20.79 44.58
N ASP A 903 -22.23 19.65 44.90
CA ASP A 903 -20.82 19.52 45.29
C ASP A 903 -19.85 19.53 44.07
N GLY A 904 -20.41 19.68 42.87
CA GLY A 904 -19.71 19.60 41.59
C GLY A 904 -19.68 18.19 41.01
N GLU A 905 -19.99 17.12 41.76
CA GLU A 905 -19.70 15.77 41.30
C GLU A 905 -20.62 15.27 40.16
N ASP A 906 -21.67 16.01 39.79
CA ASP A 906 -22.57 15.74 38.65
C ASP A 906 -22.76 16.99 37.77
N PHE A 907 -21.86 17.15 36.79
CA PHE A 907 -21.91 18.28 35.85
C PHE A 907 -23.14 18.24 34.92
N GLY A 908 -23.80 17.08 34.77
CA GLY A 908 -24.96 16.88 33.93
C GLY A 908 -26.20 17.63 34.44
N ARG A 909 -26.46 17.54 35.75
CA ARG A 909 -27.57 18.25 36.40
C ARG A 909 -27.46 19.76 36.28
N PHE A 910 -26.23 20.27 36.32
CA PHE A 910 -25.96 21.69 36.15
C PHE A 910 -26.42 22.21 34.79
N LEU A 911 -26.13 21.48 33.71
CA LEU A 911 -26.60 21.83 32.36
C LEU A 911 -28.13 21.77 32.22
N VAL A 912 -28.75 20.76 32.85
CA VAL A 912 -30.21 20.62 32.87
C VAL A 912 -30.87 21.79 33.60
N ALA A 913 -30.28 22.26 34.71
CA ALA A 913 -30.78 23.41 35.46
C ALA A 913 -30.71 24.73 34.66
N ILE A 914 -29.64 24.93 33.87
CA ILE A 914 -29.51 26.12 33.00
C ILE A 914 -30.58 26.10 31.90
N LEU A 915 -30.86 24.93 31.32
CA LEU A 915 -31.79 24.77 30.20
C LEU A 915 -33.23 24.43 30.63
N GLU A 916 -33.51 24.37 31.92
CA GLU A 916 -34.86 24.12 32.48
C GLU A 916 -35.94 25.04 31.87
N PRO A 917 -35.71 26.35 31.63
CA PRO A 917 -36.75 27.26 31.12
C PRO A 917 -37.34 26.87 29.76
N ILE A 918 -36.61 26.09 28.95
CA ILE A 918 -37.07 25.60 27.63
C ILE A 918 -37.59 24.14 27.69
N GLY A 919 -37.76 23.60 28.90
CA GLY A 919 -38.44 22.32 29.17
C GLY A 919 -37.80 21.13 28.46
N ASN A 920 -38.63 20.30 27.82
CA ASN A 920 -38.18 19.07 27.15
C ASN A 920 -37.21 19.33 25.99
N PHE A 921 -37.27 20.50 25.36
CA PHE A 921 -36.30 20.85 24.32
C PHE A 921 -34.90 21.08 24.92
N GLY A 922 -34.80 21.64 26.13
CA GLY A 922 -33.55 21.74 26.87
C GLY A 922 -32.93 20.38 27.14
N LYS A 923 -33.72 19.41 27.60
CA LYS A 923 -33.28 18.02 27.80
C LYS A 923 -32.78 17.38 26.49
N PHE A 924 -33.45 17.64 25.37
CA PHE A 924 -33.00 17.16 24.05
C PHE A 924 -31.63 17.74 23.68
N LEU A 925 -31.39 19.03 23.92
CA LEU A 925 -30.08 19.65 23.67
C LEU A 925 -28.98 19.09 24.58
N VAL A 926 -29.30 18.78 25.84
CA VAL A 926 -28.36 18.11 26.77
C VAL A 926 -27.99 16.72 26.26
N VAL A 927 -28.94 15.94 25.73
CA VAL A 927 -28.65 14.65 25.08
C VAL A 927 -27.70 14.83 23.89
N LEU A 928 -27.96 15.82 23.04
CA LEU A 928 -27.07 16.12 21.91
C LEU A 928 -25.66 16.50 22.39
N GLY A 929 -25.55 17.28 23.46
CA GLY A 929 -24.27 17.62 24.10
C GLY A 929 -23.53 16.42 24.64
N ALA A 930 -24.22 15.50 25.32
CA ALA A 930 -23.61 14.26 25.80
C ALA A 930 -23.01 13.46 24.64
N LEU A 931 -23.73 13.37 23.51
CA LEU A 931 -23.26 12.64 22.33
C LEU A 931 -22.03 13.29 21.67
N THR A 932 -21.81 14.60 21.79
CA THR A 932 -20.59 15.22 21.24
C THR A 932 -19.33 14.85 22.01
N VAL A 933 -19.45 14.41 23.26
CA VAL A 933 -18.33 13.87 24.05
C VAL A 933 -17.77 12.59 23.43
N THR A 934 -18.52 11.92 22.54
CA THR A 934 -17.97 10.79 21.80
C THR A 934 -16.89 11.17 20.79
N ALA A 935 -16.78 12.44 20.39
CA ALA A 935 -15.72 12.98 19.52
C ALA A 935 -14.31 12.90 20.18
N PRO A 936 -14.03 13.58 21.32
CA PRO A 936 -12.76 13.42 22.02
C PRO A 936 -12.47 11.97 22.41
N CYS A 937 -13.50 11.20 22.76
CA CYS A 937 -13.34 9.77 23.09
C CYS A 937 -12.93 8.93 21.87
N ALA A 938 -13.53 9.14 20.71
CA ALA A 938 -13.26 8.33 19.52
C ALA A 938 -11.82 8.56 19.02
N ILE A 939 -11.37 9.83 19.01
CA ILE A 939 -9.98 10.15 18.65
C ILE A 939 -8.99 9.57 19.68
N THR A 940 -9.23 9.78 20.97
CA THR A 940 -8.31 9.31 22.02
C THR A 940 -8.19 7.78 22.00
N MET A 941 -9.30 7.07 21.80
CA MET A 941 -9.32 5.61 21.69
C MET A 941 -8.63 5.10 20.41
N TYR A 942 -8.71 5.85 19.31
CA TYR A 942 -7.96 5.54 18.10
C TYR A 942 -6.45 5.66 18.33
N SER A 943 -6.01 6.79 18.92
CA SER A 943 -4.60 7.05 19.20
C SER A 943 -4.02 6.14 20.29
N PHE A 944 -4.85 5.59 21.18
CA PHE A 944 -4.49 4.51 22.11
C PHE A 944 -3.94 3.28 21.40
N GLY A 945 -4.62 2.81 20.35
CA GLY A 945 -4.19 1.64 19.60
C GLY A 945 -2.81 1.83 18.97
N VAL A 946 -2.59 2.95 18.27
CA VAL A 946 -1.31 3.23 17.59
C VAL A 946 -0.18 3.58 18.58
N SER A 947 -0.49 4.18 19.73
CA SER A 947 0.50 4.44 20.79
C SER A 947 0.96 3.15 21.44
N LEU A 948 0.04 2.23 21.73
CA LEU A 948 0.36 0.91 22.30
C LEU A 948 1.22 0.07 21.33
N MET A 949 0.89 0.10 20.04
CA MET A 949 1.71 -0.53 18.98
C MET A 949 3.15 0.04 18.92
N SER A 950 3.33 1.32 19.28
CA SER A 950 4.64 1.99 19.26
C SER A 950 5.57 1.60 20.41
N ILE A 951 5.04 0.99 21.49
CA ILE A 951 5.82 0.54 22.64
C ILE A 951 6.70 -0.66 22.30
N SER A 952 6.19 -1.63 21.53
CA SER A 952 6.94 -2.86 21.26
C SER A 952 6.53 -3.49 19.93
N PRO A 953 7.46 -4.11 19.18
CA PRO A 953 7.16 -4.90 18.00
C PRO A 953 6.13 -6.02 18.26
N MET A 954 6.00 -6.49 19.51
CA MET A 954 4.99 -7.48 19.87
C MET A 954 3.57 -6.91 19.77
N PHE A 955 3.36 -5.66 20.19
CA PHE A 955 2.07 -5.00 20.09
C PHE A 955 1.74 -4.59 18.65
N ALA A 956 2.75 -4.27 17.83
CA ALA A 956 2.53 -3.98 16.41
C ALA A 956 1.99 -5.18 15.58
N LYS A 957 2.09 -6.42 16.08
CA LYS A 957 1.59 -7.63 15.40
C LYS A 957 0.06 -7.81 15.51
N VAL A 958 -0.59 -7.15 16.46
CA VAL A 958 -2.03 -7.27 16.70
C VAL A 958 -2.75 -6.17 15.92
N PRO A 959 -3.79 -6.48 15.12
CA PRO A 959 -4.55 -5.46 14.40
C PRO A 959 -5.07 -4.32 15.29
N ARG A 960 -4.92 -3.07 14.83
CA ARG A 960 -5.25 -1.85 15.60
C ARG A 960 -6.64 -1.88 16.25
N TYR A 961 -7.67 -2.34 15.53
CA TYR A 961 -9.05 -2.34 16.01
C TYR A 961 -9.28 -3.22 17.25
N ILE A 962 -8.42 -4.21 17.53
CA ILE A 962 -8.48 -5.02 18.75
C ILE A 962 -8.11 -4.16 19.97
N TYR A 963 -7.23 -3.18 19.80
CA TYR A 963 -6.87 -2.27 20.88
C TYR A 963 -8.01 -1.34 21.25
N SER A 964 -8.90 -0.97 20.33
CA SER A 964 -10.14 -0.27 20.68
C SER A 964 -11.04 -1.12 21.60
N LEU A 965 -11.10 -2.44 21.39
CA LEU A 965 -11.84 -3.37 22.25
C LEU A 965 -11.19 -3.51 23.64
N ILE A 966 -9.86 -3.66 23.69
CA ILE A 966 -9.11 -3.71 24.95
C ILE A 966 -9.29 -2.40 25.73
N CYS A 967 -9.18 -1.26 25.05
CA CYS A 967 -9.40 0.04 25.64
C CYS A 967 -10.80 0.15 26.24
N THR A 968 -11.82 -0.31 25.51
CA THR A 968 -13.22 -0.32 25.98
C THR A 968 -13.40 -1.16 27.25
N ALA A 969 -12.78 -2.35 27.29
CA ALA A 969 -12.84 -3.25 28.44
C ALA A 969 -12.15 -2.67 29.69
N ILE A 970 -11.16 -1.80 29.53
CA ILE A 970 -10.46 -1.11 30.64
C ILE A 970 -11.24 0.13 31.09
N VAL A 971 -11.70 0.96 30.15
CA VAL A 971 -12.31 2.26 30.45
C VAL A 971 -13.65 2.11 31.15
N ILE A 972 -14.52 1.18 30.74
CA ILE A 972 -15.87 1.05 31.33
C ILE A 972 -15.82 0.80 32.85
N PRO A 973 -15.12 -0.23 33.37
CA PRO A 973 -15.11 -0.50 34.81
C PRO A 973 -14.50 0.65 35.62
N ILE A 974 -13.40 1.24 35.13
CA ILE A 974 -12.70 2.30 35.85
C ILE A 974 -13.53 3.60 35.84
N ALA A 975 -14.17 3.95 34.72
CA ALA A 975 -15.03 5.11 34.63
C ALA A 975 -16.27 4.99 35.53
N ILE A 976 -16.86 3.79 35.67
CA ILE A 976 -17.97 3.56 36.59
C ILE A 976 -17.57 3.85 38.04
N VAL A 977 -16.36 3.45 38.44
CA VAL A 977 -15.84 3.73 39.79
C VAL A 977 -15.45 5.21 39.92
N GLY A 978 -14.80 5.78 38.92
CA GLY A 978 -14.37 7.19 38.92
C GLY A 978 -15.52 8.20 38.92
N ALA A 979 -16.70 7.81 38.42
CA ALA A 979 -17.88 8.68 38.38
C ALA A 979 -18.40 9.11 39.76
N THR A 980 -17.95 8.48 40.85
CA THR A 980 -18.37 8.86 42.21
C THR A 980 -17.57 10.04 42.80
N HIS A 981 -16.44 10.40 42.17
CA HIS A 981 -15.52 11.48 42.61
C HIS A 981 -14.93 12.20 41.38
N PHE A 982 -15.81 12.64 40.48
CA PHE A 982 -15.46 13.21 39.19
C PHE A 982 -14.48 14.38 39.27
N PHE A 983 -14.75 15.45 40.01
CA PHE A 983 -13.90 16.66 39.94
C PHE A 983 -12.54 16.46 40.58
N THR A 984 -12.48 15.69 41.68
CA THR A 984 -11.20 15.34 42.33
C THR A 984 -10.36 14.46 41.40
N ALA A 985 -10.97 13.44 40.79
CA ALA A 985 -10.29 12.57 39.83
C ALA A 985 -9.89 13.32 38.54
N PHE A 986 -10.66 14.32 38.13
CA PHE A 986 -10.39 15.15 36.96
C PHE A 986 -9.12 15.99 37.17
N GLU A 987 -9.04 16.76 38.25
CA GLU A 987 -7.89 17.64 38.54
C GLU A 987 -6.57 16.86 38.73
N ASP A 988 -6.57 15.81 39.56
CA ASP A 988 -5.39 14.98 39.85
C ASP A 988 -4.77 14.37 38.58
N VAL A 989 -5.63 13.91 37.66
CA VAL A 989 -5.20 13.25 36.42
C VAL A 989 -4.69 14.28 35.41
N LEU A 990 -5.35 15.44 35.28
CA LEU A 990 -4.96 16.51 34.35
C LEU A 990 -3.53 17.01 34.59
N ASN A 991 -3.21 17.32 35.85
CA ASN A 991 -1.90 17.87 36.20
C ASN A 991 -0.78 16.83 36.05
N LEU A 992 -1.01 15.59 36.49
CA LEU A 992 -0.05 14.49 36.34
C LEU A 992 0.29 14.23 34.86
N ILE A 993 -0.72 14.21 33.98
CA ILE A 993 -0.50 14.07 32.54
C ILE A 993 0.22 15.30 31.99
N GLY A 994 -0.18 16.50 32.41
CA GLY A 994 0.41 17.77 31.98
C GLY A 994 1.93 17.85 32.22
N TYR A 995 2.42 17.39 33.37
CA TYR A 995 3.85 17.48 33.73
C TYR A 995 4.80 16.72 32.81
N TRP A 996 4.41 15.53 32.36
CA TRP A 996 5.24 14.78 31.43
C TRP A 996 5.01 15.27 29.99
N ALA A 997 3.77 15.62 29.62
CA ALA A 997 3.41 16.08 28.28
C ALA A 997 4.14 17.38 27.92
N THR A 998 4.23 18.33 28.86
CA THR A 998 4.98 19.59 28.67
C THR A 998 6.49 19.34 28.51
N SER A 999 7.06 18.42 29.30
CA SER A 999 8.47 18.06 29.22
C SER A 999 8.79 17.41 27.87
N TYR A 1000 7.92 16.51 27.42
CA TYR A 1000 7.96 15.87 26.10
C TYR A 1000 7.86 16.89 24.97
N ALA A 1001 6.87 17.79 25.05
CA ALA A 1001 6.62 18.78 24.01
C ALA A 1001 7.83 19.69 23.79
N SER A 1002 8.40 20.20 24.88
CA SER A 1002 9.62 21.03 24.85
C SER A 1002 10.81 20.32 24.21
N ILE A 1003 11.05 19.04 24.53
CA ILE A 1003 12.14 18.24 23.95
C ILE A 1003 11.97 18.10 22.43
N VAL A 1004 10.76 17.75 21.97
CA VAL A 1004 10.48 17.58 20.54
C VAL A 1004 10.60 18.91 19.79
N LEU A 1005 10.10 20.01 20.35
CA LEU A 1005 10.25 21.35 19.75
C LEU A 1005 11.73 21.77 19.70
N CYS A 1006 12.50 21.53 20.75
CA CYS A 1006 13.94 21.80 20.76
C CYS A 1006 14.67 20.99 19.69
N GLU A 1007 14.37 19.69 19.55
CA GLU A 1007 14.93 18.85 18.48
C GLU A 1007 14.61 19.44 17.10
N HIS A 1008 13.35 19.84 16.87
CA HIS A 1008 12.92 20.36 15.58
C HIS A 1008 13.55 21.72 15.24
N PHE A 1009 13.43 22.70 16.15
CA PHE A 1009 13.84 24.08 15.87
C PHE A 1009 15.34 24.30 16.00
N LEU A 1010 16.01 23.69 16.98
CA LEU A 1010 17.42 23.98 17.26
C LEU A 1010 18.36 23.01 16.55
N PHE A 1011 18.11 21.70 16.64
CA PHE A 1011 19.00 20.69 16.07
C PHE A 1011 18.67 20.41 14.60
N ARG A 1012 17.38 20.40 14.24
CA ARG A 1012 16.91 20.18 12.87
C ARG A 1012 16.55 21.47 12.13
N LYS A 1013 16.78 22.64 12.74
CA LYS A 1013 16.69 23.96 12.08
C LYS A 1013 15.36 24.21 11.34
N ASN A 1014 14.25 23.72 11.88
CA ASN A 1014 12.91 23.86 11.27
C ASN A 1014 12.80 23.26 9.85
N ASP A 1015 13.58 22.20 9.58
CA ASP A 1015 13.67 21.56 8.27
C ASP A 1015 13.21 20.10 8.35
N PHE A 1016 12.06 19.82 7.74
CA PHE A 1016 11.46 18.49 7.71
C PHE A 1016 12.27 17.49 6.87
N ALA A 1017 13.08 17.95 5.90
CA ALA A 1017 13.94 17.07 5.10
C ALA A 1017 15.08 16.44 5.93
N ARG A 1018 15.37 16.97 7.12
CA ARG A 1018 16.37 16.40 8.03
C ARG A 1018 15.86 15.20 8.81
N TYR A 1019 14.58 14.85 8.69
CA TYR A 1019 14.03 13.63 9.25
C TYR A 1019 14.17 12.50 8.24
N SER A 1020 14.98 11.48 8.57
CA SER A 1020 15.02 10.25 7.78
C SER A 1020 13.84 9.37 8.19
N VAL A 1021 12.68 9.55 7.54
CA VAL A 1021 11.47 8.79 7.85
C VAL A 1021 11.66 7.30 7.58
N VAL A 1022 12.52 6.93 6.62
CA VAL A 1022 12.86 5.53 6.30
C VAL A 1022 13.47 4.81 7.52
N ASP A 1023 14.22 5.53 8.36
CA ASP A 1023 14.90 4.98 9.54
C ASP A 1023 14.02 4.86 10.80
N TRP A 1024 12.72 5.18 10.71
CA TRP A 1024 11.82 5.28 11.86
C TRP A 1024 11.78 4.02 12.74
N ASN A 1025 12.10 2.83 12.20
CA ASN A 1025 12.06 1.56 12.92
C ASN A 1025 13.44 0.89 13.10
N THR A 1026 14.53 1.54 12.69
CA THR A 1026 15.88 0.98 12.77
C THR A 1026 16.66 1.64 13.91
N SER A 1027 16.82 0.93 15.03
CA SER A 1027 17.35 1.51 16.27
C SER A 1027 18.78 2.07 16.14
N SER A 1028 19.61 1.50 15.25
CA SER A 1028 20.99 1.95 15.01
C SER A 1028 21.08 3.30 14.28
N ASN A 1029 20.05 3.66 13.51
CA ASN A 1029 20.05 4.85 12.65
C ASN A 1029 19.36 6.05 13.34
N LEU A 1030 18.62 5.77 14.41
CA LEU A 1030 18.00 6.76 15.27
C LEU A 1030 19.01 7.32 16.31
N PRO A 1031 18.73 8.50 16.90
CA PRO A 1031 19.47 8.96 18.07
C PRO A 1031 19.51 7.91 19.18
N LEU A 1032 20.58 7.90 19.99
CA LEU A 1032 20.64 7.06 21.19
C LEU A 1032 19.49 7.36 22.15
N GLY A 1033 19.02 8.61 22.18
CA GLY A 1033 17.89 9.04 23.00
C GLY A 1033 18.26 9.33 24.44
N VAL A 1034 19.53 9.14 24.82
CA VAL A 1034 20.00 9.35 26.19
C VAL A 1034 19.85 10.82 26.59
N ALA A 1035 20.13 11.75 25.66
CA ALA A 1035 19.92 13.17 25.90
C ALA A 1035 18.46 13.51 26.24
N ALA A 1036 17.51 12.94 25.49
CA ALA A 1036 16.08 13.17 25.70
C ALA A 1036 15.59 12.54 27.00
N ILE A 1037 15.99 11.29 27.29
CA ILE A 1037 15.60 10.59 28.53
C ILE A 1037 16.18 11.30 29.75
N LEU A 1038 17.46 11.69 29.73
CA LEU A 1038 18.07 12.41 30.85
C LEU A 1038 17.44 13.78 31.04
N ALA A 1039 17.19 14.54 29.96
CA ALA A 1039 16.50 15.82 30.06
C ALA A 1039 15.09 15.68 30.63
N PHE A 1040 14.37 14.63 30.20
CA PHE A 1040 13.05 14.29 30.71
C PHE A 1040 13.08 13.90 32.19
N LEU A 1041 13.95 12.97 32.61
CA LEU A 1041 14.01 12.54 34.01
C LEU A 1041 14.53 13.65 34.94
N CYS A 1042 15.52 14.43 34.49
CA CYS A 1042 16.06 15.53 35.28
C CYS A 1042 15.08 16.71 35.39
N SER A 1043 14.15 16.91 34.45
CA SER A 1043 13.12 17.95 34.62
C SER A 1043 12.22 17.66 35.82
N PHE A 1044 11.97 16.39 36.17
CA PHE A 1044 11.22 16.01 37.37
C PHE A 1044 11.89 16.47 38.68
N ALA A 1045 13.21 16.67 38.70
CA ALA A 1045 13.89 17.25 39.85
C ALA A 1045 13.47 18.72 40.11
N VAL A 1046 12.90 19.40 39.12
CA VAL A 1046 12.35 20.76 39.24
C VAL A 1046 10.83 20.72 39.33
N ILE A 1047 10.16 19.83 38.59
CA ILE A 1047 8.70 19.68 38.62
C ILE A 1047 8.22 19.27 40.01
N VAL A 1048 8.82 18.23 40.61
CA VAL A 1048 8.38 17.70 41.91
C VAL A 1048 8.46 18.76 43.01
N PRO A 1049 9.53 19.58 43.15
CA PRO A 1049 9.51 20.67 44.09
C PRO A 1049 8.48 21.79 43.81
N SER A 1050 8.02 21.89 42.56
CA SER A 1050 7.19 23.00 42.03
C SER A 1050 5.71 22.66 41.86
N MET A 1051 5.33 21.39 42.01
CA MET A 1051 3.95 20.94 41.88
C MET A 1051 3.15 21.17 43.17
N ASN A 1052 1.86 21.47 43.00
CA ASN A 1052 0.90 21.62 44.07
C ASN A 1052 -0.31 20.73 43.80
N GLN A 1053 -0.24 19.49 44.28
CA GLN A 1053 -1.28 18.48 44.08
C GLN A 1053 -1.93 18.13 45.42
N PRO A 1054 -3.19 17.68 45.46
CA PRO A 1054 -3.90 17.30 46.70
C PRO A 1054 -3.13 16.31 47.59
N TRP A 1055 -2.38 15.39 46.98
CA TRP A 1055 -1.61 14.35 47.67
C TRP A 1055 -0.15 14.75 47.95
N TYR A 1056 0.34 15.85 47.37
CA TYR A 1056 1.70 16.33 47.59
C TYR A 1056 1.87 17.80 47.17
N THR A 1057 2.37 18.62 48.09
CA THR A 1057 2.80 20.00 47.82
C THR A 1057 4.32 20.10 47.92
N GLY A 1058 4.98 20.49 46.83
CA GLY A 1058 6.42 20.70 46.81
C GLY A 1058 6.87 21.96 47.58
N PRO A 1059 8.13 22.03 48.06
CA PRO A 1059 8.62 23.16 48.83
C PRO A 1059 8.58 24.51 48.08
N ILE A 1060 8.70 24.53 46.75
CA ILE A 1060 8.60 25.76 45.94
C ILE A 1060 7.13 26.18 45.85
N ALA A 1061 6.23 25.24 45.56
CA ALA A 1061 4.79 25.49 45.58
C ALA A 1061 4.32 26.03 46.93
N ASN A 1062 4.77 25.40 48.03
CA ASN A 1062 4.44 25.80 49.41
C ASN A 1062 5.00 27.19 49.79
N ALA A 1063 6.03 27.68 49.09
CA ALA A 1063 6.56 29.04 49.28
C ALA A 1063 5.66 30.14 48.67
N GLY A 1064 4.54 29.77 48.02
CA GLY A 1064 3.52 30.68 47.52
C GLY A 1064 3.46 30.83 46.00
N THR A 1065 4.22 30.04 45.24
CA THR A 1065 4.19 30.09 43.77
C THR A 1065 2.93 29.46 43.17
N GLY A 1066 2.21 28.63 43.93
CA GLY A 1066 1.19 27.73 43.38
C GLY A 1066 1.81 26.62 42.55
N ASP A 1067 0.97 25.90 41.80
CA ASP A 1067 1.46 24.88 40.87
C ASP A 1067 2.14 25.53 39.67
N ILE A 1068 3.46 25.40 39.59
CA ILE A 1068 4.23 25.84 38.42
C ILE A 1068 4.96 24.67 37.76
N GLY A 1069 4.56 23.43 38.09
CA GLY A 1069 5.18 22.20 37.59
C GLY A 1069 5.15 22.12 36.06
N LEU A 1070 4.06 22.58 35.44
CA LEU A 1070 3.94 22.58 33.99
C LEU A 1070 4.93 23.53 33.31
N ILE A 1071 5.04 24.76 33.82
CA ILE A 1071 5.92 25.80 33.27
C ILE A 1071 7.39 25.41 33.47
N THR A 1072 7.73 25.03 34.71
CA THR A 1072 9.09 24.62 35.06
C THR A 1072 9.51 23.37 34.30
N GLY A 1073 8.60 22.40 34.10
CA GLY A 1073 8.84 21.22 33.27
C GLY A 1073 9.21 21.56 31.83
N PHE A 1074 8.45 22.46 31.18
CA PHE A 1074 8.71 22.89 29.81
C PHE A 1074 10.11 23.50 29.65
N PHE A 1075 10.45 24.48 30.49
CA PHE A 1075 11.73 25.19 30.35
C PHE A 1075 12.91 24.35 30.84
N ALA A 1076 12.77 23.60 31.94
CA ALA A 1076 13.84 22.75 32.44
C ALA A 1076 14.19 21.64 31.45
N SER A 1077 13.20 20.93 30.90
CA SER A 1077 13.48 19.86 29.94
C SER A 1077 14.11 20.40 28.65
N GLY A 1078 13.65 21.56 28.15
CA GLY A 1078 14.22 22.21 26.97
C GLY A 1078 15.68 22.65 27.17
N LEU A 1079 15.96 23.35 28.28
CA LEU A 1079 17.31 23.78 28.64
C LEU A 1079 18.27 22.59 28.79
N LEU A 1080 17.86 21.57 29.53
CA LEU A 1080 18.66 20.36 29.74
C LEU A 1080 18.87 19.60 28.43
N TYR A 1081 17.83 19.48 27.60
CA TYR A 1081 17.93 18.81 26.31
C TYR A 1081 18.91 19.52 25.38
N MET A 1082 18.89 20.85 25.29
CA MET A 1082 19.87 21.61 24.50
C MET A 1082 21.32 21.25 24.87
N VAL A 1083 21.61 21.17 26.17
CA VAL A 1083 22.95 20.84 26.67
C VAL A 1083 23.29 19.38 26.37
N PHE A 1084 22.44 18.44 26.78
CA PHE A 1084 22.70 17.01 26.64
C PHE A 1084 22.75 16.57 25.18
N ARG A 1085 21.88 17.11 24.33
CA ARG A 1085 21.83 16.79 22.90
C ARG A 1085 23.03 17.34 22.15
N ALA A 1086 23.53 18.53 22.50
CA ALA A 1086 24.78 19.06 21.94
C ALA A 1086 25.99 18.17 22.25
N VAL A 1087 26.00 17.56 23.45
CA VAL A 1087 27.02 16.57 23.84
C VAL A 1087 26.83 15.26 23.07
N GLU A 1088 25.61 14.74 23.01
CA GLU A 1088 25.28 13.48 22.30
C GLU A 1088 25.62 13.52 20.81
N VAL A 1089 25.36 14.66 20.14
CA VAL A 1089 25.73 14.87 18.73
C VAL A 1089 27.25 14.85 18.54
N LYS A 1090 28.02 15.46 19.45
CA LYS A 1090 29.50 15.44 19.39
C LYS A 1090 30.07 14.03 19.59
N PHE A 1091 29.51 13.25 20.51
CA PHE A 1091 29.92 11.86 20.72
C PHE A 1091 29.55 10.96 19.54
N SER A 1092 28.36 11.15 18.96
CA SER A 1092 27.89 10.39 17.79
C SER A 1092 28.73 10.66 16.53
N ALA A 1093 29.17 11.92 16.33
CA ALA A 1093 30.07 12.28 15.23
C ALA A 1093 31.46 11.62 15.35
N ARG A 1094 31.98 11.47 16.56
CA ARG A 1094 33.27 10.77 16.81
C ARG A 1094 33.18 9.27 16.55
N ARG A 1095 32.02 8.65 16.79
CA ARG A 1095 31.78 7.20 16.59
C ARG A 1095 31.58 6.80 15.12
N ARG A 1096 31.29 7.76 14.22
CA ARG A 1096 31.16 7.53 12.77
C ARG A 1096 32.47 7.74 12.00
N ASN A 1097 33.47 8.38 12.62
CA ASN A 1097 34.73 8.77 12.00
C ASN A 1097 35.94 7.93 12.47
N GLY A 1098 35.72 6.90 13.27
CA GLY A 1098 36.73 5.92 13.69
C GLY A 1098 36.13 4.53 13.61
#